data_AF-A0A835CKB5-F1
#
_entry.id   AF-A0A835CKB5-F1
#
_cell.length_a   1.000
_cell.length_b   1.000
_cell.length_c   1.000
_cell.angle_alpha   90.00
_cell.angle_beta   90.00
_cell.angle_gamma   90.00
#
_symmetry.space_group_name_H-M   'P 1'
#
loop_
_entity.id
_entity.type
_entity.pdbx_description
1 polymer ?
#
loop_
_entity_poly.entity_id
_entity_poly.type
_entity_poly.pdbx_seq_one_letter_code
_entity_poly.pdbx_strand_id
1 'polypeptide(L)'
;MLKGELGTRSLNASVRSTKRWASLRQHVTSGGESKKPNVDLLLNYDTSTPRAQTPSSQPHSPNTPRTPHTPLKKSNWEVIEHFTGAPRPSIVTMGVGSEIGVSLASTGMNDVKFDLALHADLTNRQKCGLSRFLSTLCKSHRFKNLQVEMLYQRYFLRMNQSNMTHVLGLLTGLSIALGLLVLRLIFTSEQSFITLIRRSENLSLSLTLLACIAIYAVLVAAISRPGMNEVWLAGVSGAILVTLLALQITLTVHLAYLSNLKESELQFDDENVKNIYTTKKISKLKIDNMRTGGPLAAAWAVCFFIYMAYALLPIRLRYACIAGFIFSAAHLIGALLLYSKDYPAMLAHLLSSIVVVGGTNVAGALTHHPRELAQRQAFLETRQCVEARLTTQRENQQQERLLLSVLPRHVAMEMKADIAGKPKDTMFHKIYIQRHENVSILFADICGFTSLSDQCTAEELVRLLNELFARFDRLAAEHYCLRIKLLGDCYYCVSGLPEPRPDHAQCCVEMGLDMIDAITLVREVMAVNVDMRVGIHTGRVHCGVLGLRKWQFDVWSNDVTLANYMESGGIPGRIHITKETLDCLGGDYEVEEGHGSERNSYLKEHNIQTYLIVPGDTFKDNVTSPCLKKTYQLNGSISKEMRMMGHGSQHGKQTKLCFGETVECEKDPDDEVNEYLMRAIDARSIDRLRAEHCIPFILTFRRPDIEEKYSRERDRMLSAYFVCSGFVYIVVVVSIAITLSGSIYFYACTAVSLLVIALINGILLAEKNETMPQWIRNVSVSIFENRMIAQSIASVVVFLTFITVLSPLVTLDNSNVCCNMTSPADTHDNLTVIVQSTQVAQGPCYYTLFADLFPVLVMLVMVTCAVYQILTSVFKVAVLSIVVACYLIVSMYQALDEENNDQTGRWLAGVLVIFFMAFLVAHSQHTEATYRLDFLWKLQATEEKDEMEHLKAYNQKLLANILPEHVAEHFLSTFNSDELYHEQCDSVCIMFASIPNFSEFYVELEANNEGVECLRLLNEIIADFDEILADEKFRYIEKIKSTGATYMAASGLTKSTRDTKDFKHVVAMADYALRIRDQLAYVNEHSFNNFRMRVGINIGPVVAGVIGARKPQYDIWGNAVNVASRMDSTGILDCIQVTQEVKDILSDKGYSLTCRGTIQVKGKGSMITYFLDGPRDTNKMETIQENDIYANSNNSIDQKITSKNGLTY
;
A
#
# COMPACT_ATOMS: atom_id res chain seq x y z
N MET A 1 47.72 2.26 13.38
CA MET A 1 47.94 3.22 12.28
C MET A 1 46.70 3.24 11.41
N LEU A 2 46.00 4.38 11.42
CA LEU A 2 45.02 4.94 10.47
C LEU A 2 43.95 5.71 11.26
N LYS A 3 44.33 6.93 11.64
CA LYS A 3 43.42 8.03 11.93
C LYS A 3 42.78 8.42 10.59
N GLY A 4 41.45 8.32 10.48
CA GLY A 4 40.67 8.96 9.43
C GLY A 4 40.03 10.21 10.00
N GLU A 5 40.31 11.34 9.37
CA GLU A 5 39.93 12.70 9.77
C GLU A 5 38.40 12.89 9.82
N LEU A 6 37.88 13.30 10.99
CA LEU A 6 36.61 14.04 11.05
C LEU A 6 36.87 15.45 10.51
N GLY A 7 36.69 15.61 9.20
CA GLY A 7 36.71 16.90 8.51
C GLY A 7 35.50 17.76 8.90
N THR A 8 35.81 18.92 9.44
CA THR A 8 34.93 20.05 9.79
C THR A 8 33.93 20.44 8.69
N ARG A 9 32.62 20.28 8.95
CA ARG A 9 31.53 20.85 8.13
C ARG A 9 31.33 22.37 8.32
N SER A 10 32.00 22.97 9.30
CA SER A 10 31.86 24.40 9.68
C SER A 10 32.45 25.39 8.66
N LEU A 11 33.48 25.01 7.90
CA LEU A 11 34.18 25.93 6.98
C LEU A 11 33.36 26.28 5.72
N ASN A 12 32.52 25.37 5.21
CA ASN A 12 31.73 25.63 4.00
C ASN A 12 30.50 26.52 4.23
N ALA A 13 29.91 26.50 5.44
CA ALA A 13 28.80 27.37 5.80
C ALA A 13 29.26 28.84 5.93
N SER A 14 30.43 29.07 6.53
CA SER A 14 31.06 30.39 6.65
C SER A 14 31.27 31.06 5.29
N VAL A 15 31.87 30.34 4.31
CA VAL A 15 32.14 30.85 2.96
C VAL A 15 30.86 31.11 2.15
N ARG A 16 29.80 30.33 2.39
CA ARG A 16 28.48 30.53 1.75
C ARG A 16 27.75 31.74 2.33
N SER A 17 27.80 31.91 3.66
CA SER A 17 27.23 33.07 4.36
C SER A 17 27.90 34.38 3.91
N THR A 18 29.23 34.39 3.73
CA THR A 18 29.96 35.60 3.27
C THR A 18 29.51 36.04 1.88
N LYS A 19 29.35 35.09 0.94
CA LYS A 19 28.89 35.38 -0.43
C LYS A 19 27.41 35.80 -0.48
N ARG A 20 26.58 35.22 0.38
CA ARG A 20 25.14 35.50 0.52
C ARG A 20 24.89 36.96 0.94
N TRP A 21 25.52 37.40 2.03
CA TRP A 21 25.37 38.77 2.52
C TRP A 21 26.00 39.81 1.57
N ALA A 22 27.08 39.46 0.87
CA ALA A 22 27.66 40.30 -0.18
C ALA A 22 26.76 40.50 -1.42
N SER A 23 25.84 39.58 -1.72
CA SER A 23 24.88 39.71 -2.84
C SER A 23 23.70 40.61 -2.50
N LEU A 24 23.24 40.64 -1.23
CA LEU A 24 22.22 41.57 -0.74
C LEU A 24 22.64 43.04 -0.93
N ARG A 25 23.96 43.29 -0.91
CA ARG A 25 24.59 44.57 -1.23
C ARG A 25 24.15 45.18 -2.57
N GLN A 26 23.94 44.35 -3.60
CA GLN A 26 23.58 44.82 -4.95
C GLN A 26 22.12 45.23 -5.07
N HIS A 27 21.22 44.69 -4.23
CA HIS A 27 19.80 45.01 -4.27
C HIS A 27 19.43 46.26 -3.45
N VAL A 28 20.15 46.55 -2.35
CA VAL A 28 19.85 47.66 -1.43
C VAL A 28 20.46 48.99 -1.86
N THR A 29 21.51 49.00 -2.70
CA THR A 29 22.29 50.21 -3.04
C THR A 29 21.83 51.00 -4.27
N SER A 30 20.65 50.75 -4.84
CA SER A 30 20.18 51.45 -6.05
C SER A 30 19.37 52.74 -5.81
N GLY A 31 19.29 53.23 -4.56
CA GLY A 31 18.60 54.47 -4.21
C GLY A 31 19.55 55.63 -3.91
N GLY A 32 20.06 56.32 -4.93
CA GLY A 32 20.81 57.57 -4.72
C GLY A 32 21.72 57.99 -5.88
N GLU A 33 21.25 58.99 -6.64
CA GLU A 33 21.97 59.82 -7.62
C GLU A 33 22.43 59.20 -8.96
N SER A 34 22.15 59.99 -9.99
CA SER A 34 22.31 59.72 -11.41
C SER A 34 23.76 59.40 -11.81
N LYS A 35 24.01 58.14 -12.20
CA LYS A 35 24.86 57.77 -13.34
C LYS A 35 24.58 56.30 -13.68
N LYS A 36 24.12 56.06 -14.91
CA LYS A 36 23.92 54.71 -15.47
C LYS A 36 25.21 53.89 -15.36
N PRO A 37 25.10 52.61 -14.95
CA PRO A 37 25.83 51.54 -15.59
C PRO A 37 24.83 50.66 -16.37
N ASN A 38 25.16 50.35 -17.62
CA ASN A 38 24.45 49.35 -18.41
C ASN A 38 24.47 48.01 -17.67
N VAL A 39 23.29 47.42 -17.47
CA VAL A 39 23.13 46.01 -17.14
C VAL A 39 22.78 45.31 -18.44
N ASP A 40 23.77 44.62 -19.02
CA ASP A 40 23.55 43.63 -20.07
C ASP A 40 22.73 42.48 -19.49
N LEU A 41 21.51 42.34 -20.00
CA LEU A 41 20.67 41.16 -19.85
C LEU A 41 21.36 39.98 -20.56
N LEU A 42 22.07 39.14 -19.80
CA LEU A 42 22.49 37.82 -20.28
C LEU A 42 21.38 36.79 -20.02
N LEU A 43 20.36 36.87 -20.87
CA LEU A 43 19.64 35.68 -21.35
C LEU A 43 20.55 35.02 -22.39
N ASN A 44 21.10 33.85 -22.09
CA ASN A 44 21.60 32.94 -23.12
C ASN A 44 20.91 31.58 -22.95
N TYR A 45 19.89 31.38 -23.78
CA TYR A 45 19.55 30.09 -24.35
C TYR A 45 20.61 29.75 -25.40
N ASP A 46 21.22 28.58 -25.29
CA ASP A 46 22.03 28.01 -26.36
C ASP A 46 21.13 27.65 -27.55
N THR A 47 21.42 28.24 -28.72
CA THR A 47 21.12 27.59 -30.00
C THR A 47 22.28 27.79 -30.98
N SER A 48 22.87 26.67 -31.40
CA SER A 48 23.70 26.59 -32.60
C SER A 48 22.81 26.37 -33.83
N THR A 49 23.04 27.24 -34.81
CA THR A 49 22.55 27.43 -36.20
C THR A 49 22.59 26.19 -37.14
N PRO A 50 22.22 26.29 -38.46
CA PRO A 50 21.12 27.04 -39.12
C PRO A 50 20.41 26.24 -40.26
N ARG A 51 19.20 26.66 -40.69
CA ARG A 51 18.93 27.17 -42.06
C ARG A 51 17.44 27.40 -42.40
N ALA A 52 17.27 28.56 -43.05
CA ALA A 52 16.40 28.88 -44.18
C ALA A 52 14.93 29.33 -43.97
N GLN A 53 14.78 30.64 -44.21
CA GLN A 53 13.78 31.31 -45.06
C GLN A 53 12.40 31.67 -44.47
N THR A 54 12.31 32.98 -44.18
CA THR A 54 11.19 33.94 -44.21
C THR A 54 10.28 33.85 -45.45
N PRO A 55 9.20 34.66 -45.59
CA PRO A 55 8.30 35.31 -44.60
C PRO A 55 6.80 35.27 -45.03
N SER A 56 5.87 35.74 -44.19
CA SER A 56 4.99 36.88 -44.53
C SER A 56 3.82 37.13 -43.55
N SER A 57 3.64 38.42 -43.24
CA SER A 57 2.41 39.20 -43.00
C SER A 57 1.40 38.81 -41.90
N GLN A 58 1.48 39.57 -40.79
CA GLN A 58 0.42 40.37 -40.10
C GLN A 58 -0.94 40.60 -40.83
N PRO A 59 -1.99 41.17 -40.18
CA PRO A 59 -2.35 41.33 -38.75
C PRO A 59 -3.87 41.16 -38.44
N HIS A 60 -4.29 41.46 -37.19
CA HIS A 60 -5.63 41.90 -36.70
C HIS A 60 -6.37 41.00 -35.67
N SER A 61 -6.72 41.64 -34.56
CA SER A 61 -7.72 41.28 -33.52
C SER A 61 -9.15 41.66 -33.99
N PRO A 62 -10.24 41.56 -33.18
CA PRO A 62 -10.67 40.63 -32.12
C PRO A 62 -12.06 39.99 -32.45
N ASN A 63 -12.52 38.99 -31.68
CA ASN A 63 -13.94 38.68 -31.32
C ASN A 63 -14.13 37.20 -30.87
N THR A 64 -14.77 37.00 -29.73
CA THR A 64 -15.55 35.78 -29.37
C THR A 64 -16.66 35.51 -30.41
N PRO A 65 -17.36 34.35 -30.50
CA PRO A 65 -17.34 33.10 -29.69
C PRO A 65 -17.36 31.78 -30.54
N ARG A 66 -17.25 30.61 -29.90
CA ARG A 66 -18.10 29.39 -30.12
C ARG A 66 -17.46 28.15 -29.50
N THR A 67 -18.21 27.49 -28.62
CA THR A 67 -18.07 26.06 -28.30
C THR A 67 -18.07 25.21 -29.58
N PRO A 68 -17.33 24.09 -29.57
CA PRO A 68 -17.99 22.83 -29.90
C PRO A 68 -17.72 21.77 -28.83
N HIS A 69 -18.80 21.12 -28.44
CA HIS A 69 -18.81 19.89 -27.70
C HIS A 69 -18.07 18.79 -28.48
N THR A 70 -16.98 18.29 -27.92
CA THR A 70 -16.53 16.91 -28.08
C THR A 70 -16.11 16.42 -26.70
N PRO A 71 -16.81 15.44 -26.09
CA PRO A 71 -16.38 14.90 -24.82
C PRO A 71 -15.09 14.12 -25.07
N LEU A 72 -13.98 14.61 -24.53
CA LEU A 72 -12.79 13.78 -24.31
C LEU A 72 -13.23 12.53 -23.54
N LYS A 73 -12.98 11.36 -24.12
CA LYS A 73 -13.17 10.06 -23.47
C LYS A 73 -12.32 10.04 -22.19
N LYS A 74 -12.93 10.39 -21.06
CA LYS A 74 -12.36 10.18 -19.73
C LYS A 74 -12.15 8.69 -19.52
N SER A 75 -11.05 8.33 -18.86
CA SER A 75 -10.80 6.94 -18.51
C SER A 75 -11.80 6.51 -17.43
N ASN A 76 -12.22 5.24 -17.43
CA ASN A 76 -13.18 4.74 -16.43
C ASN A 76 -12.64 4.82 -14.98
N TRP A 77 -11.36 5.15 -14.79
CA TRP A 77 -10.75 5.38 -13.48
C TRP A 77 -11.12 6.76 -12.92
N GLU A 78 -11.17 7.79 -13.76
CA GLU A 78 -11.64 9.13 -13.37
C GLU A 78 -13.12 9.13 -12.99
N VAL A 79 -13.91 8.17 -13.49
CA VAL A 79 -15.34 8.05 -13.18
C VAL A 79 -15.57 7.39 -11.81
N ILE A 80 -14.66 6.54 -11.34
CA ILE A 80 -14.78 5.87 -10.03
C ILE A 80 -14.30 6.81 -8.90
N GLU A 81 -13.23 7.57 -9.13
CA GLU A 81 -12.76 8.59 -8.16
C GLU A 81 -13.74 9.77 -7.99
N HIS A 82 -14.54 10.10 -9.01
CA HIS A 82 -15.49 11.22 -8.94
C HIS A 82 -16.72 10.96 -8.05
N PHE A 83 -16.97 9.70 -7.66
CA PHE A 83 -18.10 9.31 -6.78
C PHE A 83 -17.69 9.04 -5.32
N THR A 84 -16.40 9.00 -5.01
CA THR A 84 -15.87 8.95 -3.64
C THR A 84 -15.10 10.25 -3.39
N GLY A 85 -15.80 11.26 -2.90
CA GLY A 85 -15.32 12.65 -2.88
C GLY A 85 -13.95 12.86 -2.24
N ALA A 86 -12.93 13.01 -3.08
CA ALA A 86 -11.76 13.85 -2.84
C ALA A 86 -11.07 14.14 -4.19
N PRO A 87 -10.88 15.41 -4.61
CA PRO A 87 -10.14 15.72 -5.81
C PRO A 87 -8.63 15.56 -5.58
N ARG A 88 -7.92 14.81 -6.45
CA ARG A 88 -6.45 14.90 -6.56
C ARG A 88 -6.07 16.27 -7.17
N PRO A 89 -5.04 16.98 -6.66
CA PRO A 89 -4.32 17.97 -7.46
C PRO A 89 -3.49 17.25 -8.54
N SER A 90 -3.44 17.84 -9.73
CA SER A 90 -2.73 17.35 -10.92
C SER A 90 -1.26 16.98 -10.64
N ILE A 91 -0.87 15.74 -10.98
CA ILE A 91 0.51 15.28 -10.93
C ILE A 91 1.30 15.87 -12.11
N VAL A 92 2.38 16.58 -11.76
CA VAL A 92 3.50 16.93 -12.63
C VAL A 92 4.38 15.69 -12.78
N THR A 93 4.64 15.29 -14.02
CA THR A 93 5.60 14.23 -14.38
C THR A 93 7.00 14.61 -13.90
N MET A 94 7.55 13.94 -12.89
CA MET A 94 8.95 14.08 -12.52
C MET A 94 9.80 13.06 -13.29
N GLY A 95 10.80 13.57 -14.01
CA GLY A 95 11.71 12.78 -14.83
C GLY A 95 12.65 11.89 -14.01
N VAL A 96 12.78 10.65 -14.48
CA VAL A 96 13.73 9.64 -14.02
C VAL A 96 15.17 10.14 -14.19
N GLY A 97 15.97 10.04 -13.13
CA GLY A 97 17.38 10.42 -13.18
C GLY A 97 18.23 9.75 -12.08
N SER A 98 18.95 8.71 -12.52
CA SER A 98 20.17 8.09 -11.97
C SER A 98 20.07 7.26 -10.68
N GLU A 99 20.12 5.95 -10.90
CA GLU A 99 20.45 4.91 -9.93
C GLU A 99 21.89 5.09 -9.40
N ILE A 100 22.05 5.04 -8.09
CA ILE A 100 23.28 4.57 -7.44
C ILE A 100 22.83 3.51 -6.44
N GLY A 101 23.21 2.27 -6.72
CA GLY A 101 22.85 1.10 -5.93
C GLY A 101 23.35 1.19 -4.50
N VAL A 102 22.43 0.98 -3.56
CA VAL A 102 22.74 0.62 -2.19
C VAL A 102 21.88 -0.60 -1.86
N SER A 103 22.56 -1.69 -1.53
CA SER A 103 21.95 -2.95 -1.11
C SER A 103 21.05 -2.72 0.09
N LEU A 104 19.76 -3.01 -0.06
CA LEU A 104 18.80 -2.93 1.02
C LEU A 104 18.96 -4.14 1.94
N ALA A 105 19.53 -3.91 3.12
CA ALA A 105 19.48 -4.84 4.23
C ALA A 105 18.02 -4.94 4.71
N SER A 106 17.51 -6.17 4.73
CA SER A 106 16.20 -6.53 5.25
C SER A 106 16.06 -6.10 6.72
N THR A 107 15.23 -5.10 6.96
CA THR A 107 14.80 -4.72 8.31
C THR A 107 13.39 -5.25 8.52
N GLY A 108 13.18 -5.94 9.64
CA GLY A 108 12.14 -6.94 9.83
C GLY A 108 10.72 -6.40 9.74
N MET A 109 10.00 -6.84 8.71
CA MET A 109 8.56 -7.03 8.79
C MET A 109 8.36 -8.39 9.44
N ASN A 110 7.77 -8.41 10.64
CA ASN A 110 7.45 -9.63 11.35
C ASN A 110 6.57 -10.50 10.45
N ASP A 111 7.18 -11.54 9.88
CA ASP A 111 6.50 -12.64 9.22
C ASP A 111 5.47 -13.21 10.18
N VAL A 112 4.20 -12.85 9.96
CA VAL A 112 3.07 -13.58 10.53
C VAL A 112 3.08 -14.95 9.85
N LYS A 113 3.86 -15.86 10.45
CA LYS A 113 3.91 -17.28 10.13
C LYS A 113 2.49 -17.84 10.18
N PHE A 114 1.87 -17.96 9.01
CA PHE A 114 0.85 -18.97 8.78
C PHE A 114 1.50 -20.32 8.44
N ASP A 115 2.49 -20.72 9.26
CA ASP A 115 3.02 -22.10 9.33
C ASP A 115 2.07 -23.03 10.13
N LEU A 116 0.88 -22.54 10.48
CA LEU A 116 -0.07 -23.23 11.35
C LEU A 116 -1.12 -24.03 10.57
N ALA A 117 -0.64 -24.97 9.76
CA ALA A 117 -1.44 -26.14 9.34
C ALA A 117 -0.60 -27.40 9.08
N LEU A 118 0.73 -27.29 9.02
CA LEU A 118 1.62 -28.45 8.86
C LEU A 118 2.39 -28.82 10.14
N HIS A 119 2.57 -27.89 11.09
CA HIS A 119 3.36 -28.13 12.31
C HIS A 119 2.58 -28.50 13.58
N ALA A 120 1.25 -28.37 13.61
CA ALA A 120 0.47 -28.57 14.83
C ALA A 120 -0.01 -30.02 15.11
N ASP A 121 0.53 -31.05 14.44
CA ASP A 121 0.08 -32.43 14.67
C ASP A 121 1.24 -33.47 14.74
N LEU A 122 2.44 -32.99 15.09
CA LEU A 122 3.64 -33.82 15.24
C LEU A 122 3.66 -34.70 16.50
N THR A 123 2.60 -34.70 17.32
CA THR A 123 2.50 -35.51 18.54
C THR A 123 1.68 -36.79 18.39
N ASN A 124 1.15 -37.14 17.21
CA ASN A 124 0.39 -38.39 17.04
C ASN A 124 0.99 -39.32 15.97
N ARG A 125 2.04 -40.06 16.36
CA ARG A 125 2.67 -41.14 15.57
C ARG A 125 1.79 -42.40 15.59
N GLN A 126 0.80 -42.53 14.68
CA GLN A 126 0.24 -43.86 14.35
C GLN A 126 -0.68 -43.95 13.11
N LYS A 127 -0.59 -43.07 12.11
CA LYS A 127 -1.35 -43.26 10.84
C LYS A 127 -0.46 -43.02 9.62
N CYS A 128 -0.61 -43.89 8.60
CA CYS A 128 0.09 -43.86 7.32
C CYS A 128 -0.04 -42.48 6.65
N GLY A 129 1.06 -41.92 6.11
CA GLY A 129 1.10 -40.58 5.50
C GLY A 129 0.08 -40.37 4.38
N LEU A 130 -0.25 -41.43 3.64
CA LEU A 130 -1.29 -41.43 2.60
C LEU A 130 -2.70 -41.23 3.20
N SER A 131 -3.01 -41.87 4.32
CA SER A 131 -4.30 -41.71 5.03
C SER A 131 -4.44 -40.31 5.62
N ARG A 132 -3.35 -39.74 6.13
CA ARG A 132 -3.33 -38.38 6.66
C ARG A 132 -3.58 -37.36 5.55
N PHE A 133 -2.87 -37.49 4.41
CA PHE A 133 -3.03 -36.69 3.20
C PHE A 133 -4.46 -36.77 2.61
N LEU A 134 -5.02 -37.98 2.50
CA LEU A 134 -6.41 -38.18 2.06
C LEU A 134 -7.42 -37.54 3.03
N SER A 135 -7.15 -37.58 4.35
CA SER A 135 -8.02 -36.90 5.33
C SER A 135 -7.93 -35.38 5.23
N THR A 136 -6.78 -34.81 4.86
CA THR A 136 -6.62 -33.36 4.62
C THR A 136 -7.29 -32.93 3.32
N LEU A 137 -7.23 -33.75 2.25
CA LEU A 137 -7.95 -33.49 1.01
C LEU A 137 -9.48 -33.44 1.20
N CYS A 138 -10.00 -34.16 2.20
CA CYS A 138 -11.42 -34.14 2.55
C CYS A 138 -11.83 -33.03 3.54
N LYS A 139 -10.89 -32.25 4.11
CA LYS A 139 -11.21 -31.10 4.95
C LYS A 139 -11.56 -29.89 4.08
N SER A 140 -12.77 -29.35 4.23
CA SER A 140 -13.19 -28.12 3.55
C SER A 140 -12.44 -26.92 4.12
N HIS A 141 -11.50 -26.36 3.37
CA HIS A 141 -10.91 -25.06 3.71
C HIS A 141 -11.99 -23.98 3.53
N ARG A 142 -12.46 -23.42 4.64
CA ARG A 142 -13.24 -22.18 4.67
C ARG A 142 -12.46 -21.16 5.48
N PHE A 143 -12.54 -19.89 5.08
CA PHE A 143 -12.10 -18.81 5.95
C PHE A 143 -12.95 -18.81 7.23
N LYS A 144 -12.31 -18.46 8.36
CA LYS A 144 -13.00 -18.37 9.66
C LYS A 144 -14.07 -17.26 9.65
N ASN A 145 -13.83 -16.18 8.91
CA ASN A 145 -14.77 -15.08 8.72
C ASN A 145 -15.69 -15.37 7.51
N LEU A 146 -17.01 -15.37 7.76
CA LEU A 146 -18.02 -15.67 6.75
C LEU A 146 -18.11 -14.61 5.65
N GLN A 147 -17.94 -13.33 5.98
CA GLN A 147 -17.95 -12.24 4.99
C GLN A 147 -16.78 -12.38 4.01
N VAL A 148 -15.60 -12.70 4.52
CA VAL A 148 -14.39 -12.93 3.72
C VAL A 148 -14.56 -14.14 2.81
N GLU A 149 -15.20 -15.21 3.29
CA GLU A 149 -15.56 -16.35 2.46
C GLU A 149 -16.55 -15.94 1.36
N MET A 150 -17.62 -15.20 1.66
CA MET A 150 -18.56 -14.71 0.63
C MET A 150 -17.87 -13.84 -0.43
N LEU A 151 -16.95 -12.98 0.00
CA LEU A 151 -16.19 -12.08 -0.88
C LEU A 151 -15.22 -12.87 -1.78
N TYR A 152 -14.54 -13.87 -1.21
CA TYR A 152 -13.73 -14.82 -1.97
C TYR A 152 -14.58 -15.60 -2.99
N GLN A 153 -15.77 -16.07 -2.61
CA GLN A 153 -16.65 -16.78 -3.54
C GLN A 153 -17.05 -15.88 -4.72
N ARG A 154 -17.32 -14.59 -4.48
CA ARG A 154 -17.62 -13.61 -5.53
C ARG A 154 -16.43 -13.33 -6.44
N TYR A 155 -15.24 -13.17 -5.85
CA TYR A 155 -13.97 -13.03 -6.57
C TYR A 155 -13.71 -14.26 -7.47
N PHE A 156 -13.82 -15.45 -6.89
CA PHE A 156 -13.63 -16.73 -7.57
C PHE A 156 -14.61 -16.92 -8.73
N LEU A 157 -15.88 -16.52 -8.55
CA LEU A 157 -16.89 -16.61 -9.60
C LEU A 157 -16.58 -15.69 -10.79
N ARG A 158 -16.26 -14.42 -10.52
CA ARG A 158 -15.90 -13.47 -11.59
C ARG A 158 -14.64 -13.90 -12.33
N MET A 159 -13.64 -14.42 -11.61
CA MET A 159 -12.40 -14.91 -12.21
C MET A 159 -12.66 -16.09 -13.16
N ASN A 160 -13.57 -17.01 -12.82
CA ASN A 160 -13.84 -18.20 -13.63
C ASN A 160 -14.98 -18.04 -14.66
N GLN A 161 -15.66 -16.89 -14.72
CA GLN A 161 -16.81 -16.69 -15.62
C GLN A 161 -16.41 -16.80 -17.11
N SER A 162 -15.36 -16.08 -17.52
CA SER A 162 -14.82 -16.12 -18.88
C SER A 162 -14.31 -17.53 -19.22
N ASN A 163 -13.64 -18.21 -18.28
CA ASN A 163 -13.19 -19.59 -18.43
C ASN A 163 -14.34 -20.56 -18.74
N MET A 164 -15.46 -20.45 -18.01
CA MET A 164 -16.63 -21.29 -18.27
C MET A 164 -17.17 -21.11 -19.68
N THR A 165 -17.22 -19.89 -20.21
CA THR A 165 -17.65 -19.69 -21.60
C THR A 165 -16.73 -20.39 -22.61
N HIS A 166 -15.41 -20.35 -22.41
CA HIS A 166 -14.44 -21.06 -23.25
C HIS A 166 -14.56 -22.59 -23.13
N VAL A 167 -14.73 -23.11 -21.92
CA VAL A 167 -14.91 -24.55 -21.66
C VAL A 167 -16.18 -25.08 -22.31
N LEU A 168 -17.31 -24.38 -22.17
CA LEU A 168 -18.55 -24.75 -22.84
C LEU A 168 -18.40 -24.69 -24.36
N GLY A 169 -17.71 -23.69 -24.90
CA GLY A 169 -17.39 -23.62 -26.33
C GLY A 169 -16.61 -24.86 -26.81
N LEU A 170 -15.56 -25.27 -26.10
CA LEU A 170 -14.81 -26.48 -26.45
C LEU A 170 -15.66 -27.77 -26.33
N LEU A 171 -16.53 -27.87 -25.33
CA LEU A 171 -17.43 -29.01 -25.16
C LEU A 171 -18.50 -29.09 -26.26
N THR A 172 -19.03 -27.94 -26.72
CA THR A 172 -19.91 -27.91 -27.90
C THR A 172 -19.17 -28.35 -29.16
N GLY A 173 -17.93 -27.87 -29.36
CA GLY A 173 -17.08 -28.29 -30.48
C GLY A 173 -16.81 -29.81 -30.47
N LEU A 174 -16.52 -30.37 -29.29
CA LEU A 174 -16.32 -31.82 -29.15
C LEU A 174 -17.60 -32.59 -29.49
N SER A 175 -18.76 -32.13 -29.01
CA SER A 175 -20.05 -32.79 -29.28
C SER A 175 -20.40 -32.76 -30.77
N ILE A 176 -20.10 -31.65 -31.46
CA ILE A 176 -20.27 -31.51 -32.92
C ILE A 176 -19.31 -32.44 -33.67
N ALA A 177 -18.03 -32.49 -33.28
CA ALA A 177 -17.04 -33.35 -33.93
C ALA A 177 -17.39 -34.85 -33.79
N LEU A 178 -17.82 -35.27 -32.59
CA LEU A 178 -18.31 -36.63 -32.36
C LEU A 178 -19.57 -36.92 -33.20
N GLY A 179 -20.50 -35.96 -33.30
CA GLY A 179 -21.70 -36.09 -34.14
C GLY A 179 -21.38 -36.23 -35.64
N LEU A 180 -20.43 -35.46 -36.15
CA LEU A 180 -19.96 -35.56 -37.54
C LEU A 180 -19.25 -36.90 -37.82
N LEU A 181 -18.51 -37.43 -36.85
CA LEU A 181 -17.85 -38.72 -36.95
C LEU A 181 -18.87 -39.86 -37.01
N VAL A 182 -19.90 -39.82 -36.15
CA VAL A 182 -21.03 -40.77 -36.20
C VAL A 182 -21.77 -40.65 -37.54
N LEU A 183 -21.98 -39.44 -38.05
CA LEU A 183 -22.62 -39.22 -39.34
C LEU A 183 -21.80 -39.81 -40.50
N ARG A 184 -20.47 -39.64 -40.48
CA ARG A 184 -19.56 -40.23 -41.46
C ARG A 184 -19.64 -41.76 -41.44
N LEU A 185 -19.66 -42.36 -40.24
CA LEU A 185 -19.83 -43.81 -40.09
C LEU A 185 -21.14 -44.30 -40.68
N ILE A 186 -22.19 -43.50 -40.54
CA ILE A 186 -23.50 -43.81 -41.11
C ILE A 186 -23.50 -43.77 -42.64
N PHE A 187 -22.81 -42.79 -43.24
CA PHE A 187 -22.75 -42.62 -44.70
C PHE A 187 -21.77 -43.57 -45.42
N THR A 188 -20.82 -44.18 -44.71
CA THR A 188 -19.82 -45.09 -45.28
C THR A 188 -20.26 -46.55 -45.31
N SER A 189 -21.37 -46.90 -44.63
CA SER A 189 -21.97 -48.23 -44.73
C SER A 189 -22.88 -48.34 -45.96
N GLU A 190 -22.84 -49.45 -46.70
CA GLU A 190 -23.70 -49.69 -47.88
C GLU A 190 -25.21 -49.88 -47.55
N GLN A 191 -25.62 -49.71 -46.28
CA GLN A 191 -27.00 -49.89 -45.82
C GLN A 191 -27.81 -48.59 -45.84
N SER A 192 -29.15 -48.70 -45.97
CA SER A 192 -30.02 -47.51 -46.04
C SER A 192 -29.97 -46.69 -44.74
N PHE A 193 -29.87 -45.36 -44.87
CA PHE A 193 -29.71 -44.38 -43.77
C PHE A 193 -30.73 -44.56 -42.63
N ILE A 194 -31.98 -44.87 -42.98
CA ILE A 194 -33.09 -45.02 -42.02
C ILE A 194 -32.93 -46.30 -41.18
N THR A 195 -32.45 -47.40 -41.76
CA THR A 195 -32.20 -48.66 -41.01
C THR A 195 -31.05 -48.54 -40.02
N LEU A 196 -30.03 -47.73 -40.33
CA LEU A 196 -28.83 -47.62 -39.49
C LEU A 196 -29.03 -46.67 -38.29
N ILE A 197 -29.85 -45.62 -38.45
CA ILE A 197 -30.28 -44.73 -37.35
C ILE A 197 -31.31 -45.40 -36.44
N ARG A 198 -32.12 -46.32 -36.96
CA ARG A 198 -33.14 -47.02 -36.15
C ARG A 198 -32.55 -48.02 -35.14
N ARG A 199 -31.25 -48.32 -35.22
CA ARG A 199 -30.56 -49.11 -34.19
C ARG A 199 -30.51 -48.31 -32.88
N SER A 200 -30.95 -48.92 -31.79
CA SER A 200 -31.18 -48.26 -30.48
C SER A 200 -29.96 -47.51 -29.95
N GLU A 201 -28.76 -47.97 -30.26
CA GLU A 201 -27.52 -47.46 -29.68
C GLU A 201 -26.96 -46.24 -30.42
N ASN A 202 -26.93 -46.28 -31.75
CA ASN A 202 -26.58 -45.12 -32.59
C ASN A 202 -27.59 -43.98 -32.38
N LEU A 203 -28.87 -44.34 -32.19
CA LEU A 203 -29.93 -43.41 -31.83
C LEU A 203 -29.68 -42.80 -30.45
N SER A 204 -29.31 -43.61 -29.45
CA SER A 204 -29.02 -43.12 -28.10
C SER A 204 -27.84 -42.14 -28.06
N LEU A 205 -26.73 -42.45 -28.75
CA LEU A 205 -25.56 -41.57 -28.81
C LEU A 205 -25.90 -40.27 -29.55
N SER A 206 -26.59 -40.34 -30.69
CA SER A 206 -26.99 -39.17 -31.48
C SER A 206 -27.95 -38.24 -30.71
N LEU A 207 -28.93 -38.81 -29.98
CA LEU A 207 -29.84 -38.04 -29.13
C LEU A 207 -29.10 -37.36 -27.96
N THR A 208 -28.17 -38.07 -27.32
CA THR A 208 -27.36 -37.47 -26.24
C THR A 208 -26.45 -36.34 -26.74
N LEU A 209 -25.84 -36.47 -27.92
CA LEU A 209 -25.03 -35.40 -28.51
C LEU A 209 -25.85 -34.15 -28.85
N LEU A 210 -27.05 -34.33 -29.42
CA LEU A 210 -27.97 -33.21 -29.70
C LEU A 210 -28.44 -32.52 -28.41
N ALA A 211 -28.77 -33.30 -27.36
CA ALA A 211 -29.14 -32.78 -26.06
C ALA A 211 -27.98 -31.99 -25.41
N CYS A 212 -26.75 -32.51 -25.48
CA CYS A 212 -25.55 -31.81 -24.99
C CYS A 212 -25.33 -30.47 -25.70
N ILE A 213 -25.45 -30.42 -27.02
CA ILE A 213 -25.30 -29.17 -27.80
C ILE A 213 -26.35 -28.14 -27.37
N ALA A 214 -27.61 -28.55 -27.25
CA ALA A 214 -28.70 -27.66 -26.83
C ALA A 214 -28.49 -27.14 -25.39
N ILE A 215 -28.15 -28.02 -24.45
CA ILE A 215 -27.89 -27.66 -23.05
C ILE A 215 -26.70 -26.69 -22.95
N TYR A 216 -25.60 -26.97 -23.63
CA TYR A 216 -24.42 -26.10 -23.59
C TYR A 216 -24.70 -24.72 -24.21
N ALA A 217 -25.46 -24.64 -25.31
CA ALA A 217 -25.85 -23.34 -25.89
C ALA A 217 -26.69 -22.50 -24.91
N VAL A 218 -27.64 -23.13 -24.20
CA VAL A 218 -28.45 -22.46 -23.17
C VAL A 218 -27.59 -21.99 -22.00
N LEU A 219 -26.64 -22.83 -21.55
CA LEU A 219 -25.74 -22.49 -20.45
C LEU A 219 -24.79 -21.33 -20.81
N VAL A 220 -24.29 -21.24 -22.05
CA VAL A 220 -23.49 -20.09 -22.51
C VAL A 220 -24.31 -18.80 -22.45
N ALA A 221 -25.57 -18.84 -22.90
CA ALA A 221 -26.47 -17.68 -22.84
C ALA A 221 -26.86 -17.29 -21.40
N ALA A 222 -26.84 -18.24 -20.46
CA ALA A 222 -27.05 -17.97 -19.04
C ALA A 222 -25.82 -17.30 -18.40
N ILE A 223 -24.62 -17.79 -18.71
CA ILE A 223 -23.35 -17.29 -18.14
C ILE A 223 -22.99 -15.90 -18.66
N SER A 224 -23.46 -15.51 -19.84
CA SER A 224 -23.23 -14.17 -20.41
C SER A 224 -24.01 -13.05 -19.72
N ARG A 225 -24.94 -13.37 -18.80
CA ARG A 225 -25.69 -12.36 -18.04
C ARG A 225 -24.87 -11.86 -16.83
N PRO A 226 -24.72 -10.54 -16.64
CA PRO A 226 -24.05 -9.98 -15.46
C PRO A 226 -24.95 -10.11 -14.22
N GLY A 227 -24.46 -10.76 -13.15
CA GLY A 227 -25.14 -10.82 -11.84
C GLY A 227 -25.49 -12.21 -11.29
N MET A 228 -24.74 -13.25 -11.60
CA MET A 228 -25.04 -14.61 -11.10
C MET A 228 -24.49 -14.88 -9.69
N ASN A 229 -25.33 -15.49 -8.84
CA ASN A 229 -24.98 -15.94 -7.47
C ASN A 229 -24.29 -17.32 -7.46
N GLU A 230 -23.63 -17.68 -6.34
CA GLU A 230 -22.95 -18.99 -6.09
C GLU A 230 -23.79 -20.21 -6.51
N VAL A 231 -25.11 -20.16 -6.30
CA VAL A 231 -26.05 -21.24 -6.63
C VAL A 231 -26.10 -21.55 -8.12
N TRP A 232 -25.99 -20.54 -8.98
CA TRP A 232 -26.04 -20.74 -10.43
C TRP A 232 -24.77 -21.40 -10.95
N LEU A 233 -23.58 -21.08 -10.43
CA LEU A 233 -22.34 -21.71 -10.88
C LEU A 233 -22.25 -23.18 -10.49
N ALA A 234 -22.71 -23.52 -9.28
CA ALA A 234 -22.89 -24.91 -8.86
C ALA A 234 -23.92 -25.63 -9.75
N GLY A 235 -25.01 -24.94 -10.12
CA GLY A 235 -26.01 -25.43 -11.07
C GLY A 235 -25.45 -25.69 -12.47
N VAL A 236 -24.69 -24.75 -13.03
CA VAL A 236 -24.02 -24.87 -14.35
C VAL A 236 -23.01 -26.01 -14.32
N SER A 237 -22.14 -26.05 -13.31
CA SER A 237 -21.13 -27.11 -13.17
C SER A 237 -21.78 -28.48 -12.97
N GLY A 238 -22.87 -28.55 -12.20
CA GLY A 238 -23.67 -29.75 -12.03
C GLY A 238 -24.32 -30.22 -13.33
N ALA A 239 -24.89 -29.29 -14.12
CA ALA A 239 -25.45 -29.60 -15.44
C ALA A 239 -24.39 -30.17 -16.38
N ILE A 240 -23.19 -29.57 -16.42
CA ILE A 240 -22.05 -30.09 -17.20
C ILE A 240 -21.64 -31.49 -16.72
N LEU A 241 -21.55 -31.74 -15.41
CA LEU A 241 -21.21 -33.06 -14.88
C LEU A 241 -22.23 -34.14 -15.30
N VAL A 242 -23.53 -33.82 -15.26
CA VAL A 242 -24.59 -34.73 -15.68
C VAL A 242 -24.52 -35.02 -17.18
N THR A 243 -24.30 -34.01 -18.03
CA THR A 243 -24.17 -34.22 -19.47
C THR A 243 -22.90 -35.00 -19.83
N LEU A 244 -21.78 -34.77 -19.14
CA LEU A 244 -20.56 -35.54 -19.31
C LEU A 244 -20.75 -37.01 -18.89
N LEU A 245 -21.46 -37.28 -17.79
CA LEU A 245 -21.76 -38.64 -17.36
C LEU A 245 -22.67 -39.37 -18.35
N ALA A 246 -23.70 -38.69 -18.87
CA ALA A 246 -24.58 -39.24 -19.89
C ALA A 246 -23.80 -39.60 -21.17
N LEU A 247 -22.91 -38.71 -21.61
CA LEU A 247 -22.06 -38.92 -22.79
C LEU A 247 -21.05 -40.04 -22.55
N GLN A 248 -20.48 -40.17 -21.35
CA GLN A 248 -19.63 -41.31 -20.98
C GLN A 248 -20.39 -42.63 -21.13
N ILE A 249 -21.60 -42.72 -20.57
CA ILE A 249 -22.40 -43.96 -20.61
C ILE A 249 -22.77 -44.32 -22.06
N THR A 250 -23.25 -43.36 -22.87
CA THR A 250 -23.60 -43.67 -24.26
C THR A 250 -22.39 -44.00 -25.14
N LEU A 251 -21.24 -43.35 -24.90
CA LEU A 251 -20.00 -43.65 -25.60
C LEU A 251 -19.45 -45.03 -25.24
N THR A 252 -19.49 -45.41 -23.96
CA THR A 252 -19.06 -46.74 -23.49
C THR A 252 -19.94 -47.87 -24.05
N VAL A 253 -21.25 -47.66 -24.10
CA VAL A 253 -22.19 -48.60 -24.76
C VAL A 253 -21.90 -48.73 -26.25
N HIS A 254 -21.72 -47.61 -26.95
CA HIS A 254 -21.43 -47.62 -28.37
C HIS A 254 -20.10 -48.32 -28.70
N LEU A 255 -19.04 -48.11 -27.91
CA LEU A 255 -17.76 -48.78 -28.06
C LEU A 255 -17.83 -50.28 -27.79
N ALA A 256 -18.60 -50.71 -26.77
CA ALA A 256 -18.78 -52.13 -26.45
C ALA A 256 -19.62 -52.87 -27.50
N TYR A 257 -20.52 -52.19 -28.20
CA TYR A 257 -21.27 -52.82 -29.29
C TYR A 257 -20.52 -52.85 -30.62
N LEU A 258 -19.70 -51.84 -30.90
CA LEU A 258 -18.77 -51.86 -32.03
C LEU A 258 -17.86 -53.09 -31.99
N SER A 259 -17.42 -53.52 -30.79
CA SER A 259 -16.66 -54.76 -30.63
C SER A 259 -17.50 -56.02 -30.82
N ASN A 260 -18.76 -56.03 -30.36
CA ASN A 260 -19.68 -57.18 -30.54
C ASN A 260 -20.17 -57.35 -32.00
N LEU A 261 -20.34 -56.27 -32.77
CA LEU A 261 -20.74 -56.34 -34.20
C LEU A 261 -19.73 -57.13 -35.05
N LYS A 262 -18.43 -56.92 -34.79
CA LYS A 262 -17.35 -57.68 -35.41
C LYS A 262 -17.41 -59.17 -35.08
N GLU A 263 -17.94 -59.54 -33.92
CA GLU A 263 -18.15 -60.94 -33.52
C GLU A 263 -19.26 -61.60 -34.35
N SER A 264 -20.33 -60.87 -34.67
CA SER A 264 -21.46 -61.38 -35.48
C SER A 264 -21.18 -61.48 -36.98
N GLU A 265 -20.39 -60.57 -37.59
CA GLU A 265 -20.02 -60.66 -39.01
C GLU A 265 -19.08 -61.84 -39.28
N LEU A 266 -18.14 -62.13 -38.36
CA LEU A 266 -17.27 -63.31 -38.46
C LEU A 266 -18.03 -64.65 -38.33
N GLN A 267 -19.17 -64.65 -37.65
CA GLN A 267 -19.97 -65.86 -37.44
C GLN A 267 -20.91 -66.17 -38.63
N PHE A 268 -21.25 -65.16 -39.44
CA PHE A 268 -22.13 -65.30 -40.60
C PHE A 268 -21.40 -65.86 -41.84
N ASP A 269 -20.10 -65.60 -41.99
CA ASP A 269 -19.26 -66.22 -43.02
C ASP A 269 -18.93 -67.70 -42.73
N ASP A 270 -19.03 -68.13 -41.46
CA ASP A 270 -18.70 -69.49 -41.00
C ASP A 270 -19.78 -70.55 -41.38
N GLU A 271 -21.02 -70.16 -41.65
CA GLU A 271 -22.09 -71.12 -42.03
C GLU A 271 -22.09 -71.53 -43.51
N ASN A 272 -21.48 -70.75 -44.41
CA ASN A 272 -21.51 -71.01 -45.85
C ASN A 272 -20.36 -71.90 -46.39
N VAL A 273 -19.40 -72.32 -45.56
CA VAL A 273 -18.25 -73.14 -46.01
C VAL A 273 -18.05 -74.37 -45.13
N LYS A 274 -18.97 -75.34 -45.25
CA LYS A 274 -18.75 -76.73 -44.79
C LYS A 274 -18.29 -77.59 -45.96
N ASN A 275 -16.98 -77.80 -46.11
CA ASN A 275 -16.44 -78.97 -46.81
C ASN A 275 -15.07 -79.41 -46.25
N ILE A 276 -14.89 -80.72 -46.24
CA ILE A 276 -13.88 -81.56 -45.59
C ILE A 276 -12.45 -81.13 -46.00
N TYR A 277 -11.61 -80.80 -45.01
CA TYR A 277 -10.14 -80.52 -44.98
C TYR A 277 -9.76 -79.27 -44.16
N THR A 278 -10.74 -78.53 -43.66
CA THR A 278 -10.51 -77.23 -43.03
C THR A 278 -10.45 -77.22 -41.51
N THR A 279 -10.55 -78.34 -40.77
CA THR A 279 -10.57 -78.27 -39.29
C THR A 279 -9.25 -77.78 -38.68
N LYS A 280 -8.10 -78.03 -39.33
CA LYS A 280 -6.78 -77.55 -38.88
C LYS A 280 -6.43 -76.15 -39.42
N LYS A 281 -7.12 -75.68 -40.46
CA LYS A 281 -6.99 -74.34 -41.04
C LYS A 281 -7.97 -73.35 -40.40
N ILE A 282 -9.15 -73.83 -39.97
CA ILE A 282 -10.19 -73.07 -39.25
C ILE A 282 -9.74 -72.78 -37.81
N SER A 283 -9.07 -73.71 -37.12
CA SER A 283 -8.46 -73.40 -35.81
C SER A 283 -7.27 -72.44 -35.95
N LYS A 284 -6.59 -72.43 -37.10
CA LYS A 284 -5.47 -71.52 -37.40
C LYS A 284 -5.97 -70.11 -37.75
N LEU A 285 -7.01 -69.99 -38.58
CA LEU A 285 -7.68 -68.72 -38.90
C LEU A 285 -8.39 -68.08 -37.69
N LYS A 286 -8.92 -68.89 -36.77
CA LYS A 286 -9.59 -68.43 -35.54
C LYS A 286 -8.61 -67.92 -34.47
N ILE A 287 -7.32 -68.25 -34.60
CA ILE A 287 -6.24 -67.76 -33.73
C ILE A 287 -5.59 -66.49 -34.34
N ASP A 288 -5.61 -66.33 -35.67
CA ASP A 288 -4.93 -65.23 -36.36
C ASP A 288 -5.68 -63.87 -36.31
N ASN A 289 -7.00 -63.83 -36.08
CA ASN A 289 -7.76 -62.58 -35.92
C ASN A 289 -8.01 -62.24 -34.44
N MET A 290 -6.95 -61.79 -33.76
CA MET A 290 -6.96 -61.38 -32.35
C MET A 290 -7.74 -60.05 -32.17
N ARG A 291 -8.75 -60.08 -31.29
CA ARG A 291 -9.77 -59.02 -31.07
C ARG A 291 -9.21 -57.73 -30.46
N THR A 292 -9.56 -56.57 -31.02
CA THR A 292 -9.38 -55.22 -30.47
C THR A 292 -10.68 -54.73 -29.80
N GLY A 293 -10.61 -53.87 -28.76
CA GLY A 293 -11.79 -53.17 -28.22
C GLY A 293 -12.29 -53.58 -26.82
N GLY A 294 -11.42 -54.03 -25.91
CA GLY A 294 -11.79 -54.40 -24.53
C GLY A 294 -12.15 -53.20 -23.60
N PRO A 295 -12.47 -53.43 -22.31
CA PRO A 295 -12.81 -52.38 -21.35
C PRO A 295 -11.78 -51.24 -21.23
N LEU A 296 -10.52 -51.55 -21.50
CA LEU A 296 -9.41 -50.59 -21.52
C LEU A 296 -9.54 -49.57 -22.67
N ALA A 297 -10.10 -49.98 -23.82
CA ALA A 297 -10.38 -49.12 -24.95
C ALA A 297 -11.53 -48.14 -24.69
N ALA A 298 -12.27 -48.29 -23.59
CA ALA A 298 -13.22 -47.28 -23.11
C ALA A 298 -12.63 -46.39 -22.01
N ALA A 299 -11.57 -46.84 -21.32
CA ALA A 299 -10.99 -46.17 -20.16
C ALA A 299 -10.40 -44.79 -20.48
N TRP A 300 -9.83 -44.59 -21.67
CA TRP A 300 -9.23 -43.30 -22.07
C TRP A 300 -10.26 -42.16 -22.15
N ALA A 301 -11.47 -42.42 -22.66
CA ALA A 301 -12.55 -41.44 -22.69
C ALA A 301 -13.03 -41.06 -21.28
N VAL A 302 -13.05 -42.04 -20.36
CA VAL A 302 -13.37 -41.80 -18.95
C VAL A 302 -12.29 -40.96 -18.25
N CYS A 303 -11.01 -41.26 -18.51
CA CYS A 303 -9.90 -40.47 -17.98
C CYS A 303 -9.95 -39.01 -18.44
N PHE A 304 -10.34 -38.78 -19.70
CA PHE A 304 -10.61 -37.44 -20.21
C PHE A 304 -11.69 -36.71 -19.38
N PHE A 305 -12.87 -37.32 -19.16
CA PHE A 305 -13.95 -36.67 -18.40
C PHE A 305 -13.61 -36.46 -16.92
N ILE A 306 -12.93 -37.42 -16.29
CA ILE A 306 -12.46 -37.28 -14.90
C ILE A 306 -11.51 -36.09 -14.79
N TYR A 307 -10.48 -36.02 -15.63
CA TYR A 307 -9.52 -34.93 -15.56
C TYR A 307 -10.16 -33.56 -15.84
N MET A 308 -11.09 -33.49 -16.80
CA MET A 308 -11.90 -32.30 -17.09
C MET A 308 -12.68 -31.81 -15.86
N ALA A 309 -13.31 -32.72 -15.12
CA ALA A 309 -14.07 -32.39 -13.92
C ALA A 309 -13.19 -31.78 -12.81
N TYR A 310 -11.93 -32.21 -12.69
CA TYR A 310 -10.98 -31.64 -11.74
C TYR A 310 -10.31 -30.35 -12.25
N ALA A 311 -9.91 -30.28 -13.51
CA ALA A 311 -9.02 -29.22 -13.98
C ALA A 311 -9.76 -27.93 -14.38
N LEU A 312 -10.99 -28.05 -14.89
CA LEU A 312 -11.67 -26.94 -15.54
C LEU A 312 -12.95 -26.49 -14.83
N LEU A 313 -13.66 -27.38 -14.13
CA LEU A 313 -14.88 -26.98 -13.42
C LEU A 313 -14.54 -26.19 -12.15
N PRO A 314 -15.23 -25.06 -11.88
CA PRO A 314 -15.01 -24.22 -10.71
C PRO A 314 -15.78 -24.77 -9.51
N ILE A 315 -15.53 -26.04 -9.19
CA ILE A 315 -16.13 -26.75 -8.06
C ILE A 315 -15.07 -26.98 -6.98
N ARG A 316 -15.51 -27.04 -5.71
CA ARG A 316 -14.62 -27.39 -4.58
C ARG A 316 -14.09 -28.81 -4.74
N LEU A 317 -12.89 -29.06 -4.24
CA LEU A 317 -12.21 -30.37 -4.35
C LEU A 317 -13.11 -31.55 -3.94
N ARG A 318 -13.89 -31.40 -2.86
CA ARG A 318 -14.83 -32.44 -2.38
C ARG A 318 -15.84 -32.88 -3.44
N TYR A 319 -16.38 -31.93 -4.20
CA TYR A 319 -17.39 -32.21 -5.23
C TYR A 319 -16.75 -32.79 -6.48
N ALA A 320 -15.53 -32.36 -6.81
CA ALA A 320 -14.74 -32.97 -7.88
C ALA A 320 -14.39 -34.43 -7.57
N CYS A 321 -14.03 -34.75 -6.33
CA CYS A 321 -13.80 -36.13 -5.89
C CYS A 321 -15.03 -37.02 -5.95
N ILE A 322 -16.20 -36.51 -5.55
CA ILE A 322 -17.46 -37.25 -5.67
C ILE A 322 -17.77 -37.52 -7.14
N ALA A 323 -17.64 -36.50 -8.00
CA ALA A 323 -17.84 -36.65 -9.43
C ALA A 323 -16.88 -37.70 -10.03
N GLY A 324 -15.58 -37.60 -9.75
CA GLY A 324 -14.57 -38.55 -10.22
C GLY A 324 -14.88 -40.00 -9.83
N PHE A 325 -15.32 -40.24 -8.58
CA PHE A 325 -15.75 -41.56 -8.14
C PHE A 325 -16.97 -42.07 -8.91
N ILE A 326 -17.96 -41.20 -9.20
CA ILE A 326 -19.14 -41.55 -10.00
C ILE A 326 -18.73 -41.95 -11.44
N PHE A 327 -17.86 -41.16 -12.09
CA PHE A 327 -17.32 -41.49 -13.43
C PHE A 327 -16.59 -42.85 -13.42
N SER A 328 -15.77 -43.12 -12.38
CA SER A 328 -15.05 -44.39 -12.23
C SER A 328 -15.97 -45.59 -11.97
N ALA A 329 -16.98 -45.43 -11.12
CA ALA A 329 -17.95 -46.48 -10.83
C ALA A 329 -18.79 -46.83 -12.06
N ALA A 330 -19.25 -45.81 -12.81
CA ALA A 330 -19.99 -46.00 -14.05
C ALA A 330 -19.18 -46.78 -15.10
N HIS A 331 -17.88 -46.46 -15.22
CA HIS A 331 -16.96 -47.20 -16.10
C HIS A 331 -16.79 -48.66 -15.68
N LEU A 332 -16.57 -48.92 -14.39
CA LEU A 332 -16.35 -50.27 -13.90
C LEU A 332 -17.62 -51.13 -14.04
N ILE A 333 -18.80 -50.56 -13.76
CA ILE A 333 -20.09 -51.23 -13.95
C ILE A 333 -20.31 -51.53 -15.45
N GLY A 334 -20.06 -50.56 -16.33
CA GLY A 334 -20.15 -50.74 -17.78
C GLY A 334 -19.21 -51.84 -18.29
N ALA A 335 -17.96 -51.84 -17.82
CA ALA A 335 -16.96 -52.85 -18.15
C ALA A 335 -17.40 -54.28 -17.75
N LEU A 336 -18.08 -54.43 -16.60
CA LEU A 336 -18.55 -55.72 -16.10
C LEU A 336 -19.86 -56.21 -16.75
N LEU A 337 -20.72 -55.29 -17.19
CA LEU A 337 -22.05 -55.61 -17.75
C LEU A 337 -22.04 -55.81 -19.26
N LEU A 338 -21.24 -55.02 -20.00
CA LEU A 338 -21.29 -54.96 -21.46
C LEU A 338 -20.35 -55.95 -22.15
N TYR A 339 -19.30 -56.41 -21.46
CA TYR A 339 -18.30 -57.33 -22.03
C TYR A 339 -18.50 -58.77 -21.53
N SER A 340 -18.39 -59.75 -22.43
CA SER A 340 -18.59 -61.16 -22.12
C SER A 340 -17.48 -61.75 -21.23
N LYS A 341 -17.82 -62.74 -20.38
CA LYS A 341 -16.86 -63.39 -19.46
C LYS A 341 -15.78 -64.21 -20.18
N ASP A 342 -15.99 -64.54 -21.45
CA ASP A 342 -15.10 -65.37 -22.26
C ASP A 342 -14.02 -64.55 -23.02
N TYR A 343 -13.90 -63.25 -22.76
CA TYR A 343 -12.90 -62.39 -23.39
C TYR A 343 -11.46 -62.77 -22.94
N PRO A 344 -10.51 -63.00 -23.87
CA PRO A 344 -9.14 -63.33 -23.53
C PRO A 344 -8.47 -62.19 -22.75
N ALA A 345 -7.76 -62.50 -21.67
CA ALA A 345 -7.05 -61.53 -20.82
C ALA A 345 -7.93 -60.42 -20.18
N MET A 346 -9.24 -60.66 -20.00
CA MET A 346 -10.18 -59.73 -19.33
C MET A 346 -9.65 -59.18 -18.00
N LEU A 347 -9.04 -60.05 -17.17
CA LEU A 347 -8.50 -59.65 -15.87
C LEU A 347 -7.37 -58.61 -16.00
N ALA A 348 -6.49 -58.74 -16.99
CA ALA A 348 -5.40 -57.80 -17.22
C ALA A 348 -5.92 -56.43 -17.70
N HIS A 349 -6.88 -56.42 -18.62
CA HIS A 349 -7.54 -55.18 -19.08
C HIS A 349 -8.30 -54.48 -17.94
N LEU A 350 -9.01 -55.24 -17.10
CA LEU A 350 -9.75 -54.69 -15.97
C LEU A 350 -8.81 -54.11 -14.90
N LEU A 351 -7.75 -54.84 -14.53
CA LEU A 351 -6.75 -54.37 -13.58
C LEU A 351 -6.02 -53.12 -14.08
N SER A 352 -5.58 -53.11 -15.34
CA SER A 352 -4.96 -51.94 -15.96
C SER A 352 -5.92 -50.74 -16.00
N SER A 353 -7.20 -50.98 -16.34
CA SER A 353 -8.22 -49.94 -16.32
C SER A 353 -8.47 -49.37 -14.92
N ILE A 354 -8.46 -50.19 -13.86
CA ILE A 354 -8.61 -49.73 -12.47
C ILE A 354 -7.41 -48.86 -12.07
N VAL A 355 -6.19 -49.29 -12.40
CA VAL A 355 -4.95 -48.55 -12.08
C VAL A 355 -4.93 -47.19 -12.78
N VAL A 356 -5.25 -47.13 -14.08
CA VAL A 356 -5.28 -45.88 -14.83
C VAL A 356 -6.38 -44.96 -14.29
N VAL A 357 -7.62 -45.42 -14.18
CA VAL A 357 -8.75 -44.57 -13.75
C VAL A 357 -8.56 -44.08 -12.31
N GLY A 358 -8.06 -44.94 -11.41
CA GLY A 358 -7.68 -44.55 -10.05
C GLY A 358 -6.53 -43.53 -10.05
N GLY A 359 -5.51 -43.76 -10.86
CA GLY A 359 -4.38 -42.84 -11.04
C GLY A 359 -4.80 -41.46 -11.57
N THR A 360 -5.74 -41.40 -12.53
CA THR A 360 -6.28 -40.14 -13.06
C THR A 360 -7.06 -39.35 -12.01
N ASN A 361 -7.82 -40.01 -11.13
CA ASN A 361 -8.49 -39.32 -10.01
C ASN A 361 -7.48 -38.70 -9.05
N VAL A 362 -6.43 -39.43 -8.68
CA VAL A 362 -5.38 -38.92 -7.80
C VAL A 362 -4.63 -37.78 -8.48
N ALA A 363 -4.25 -37.91 -9.75
CA ALA A 363 -3.60 -36.85 -10.52
C ALA A 363 -4.48 -35.58 -10.63
N GLY A 364 -5.79 -35.75 -10.84
CA GLY A 364 -6.76 -34.66 -10.86
C GLY A 364 -6.87 -33.95 -9.51
N ALA A 365 -6.97 -34.69 -8.41
CA ALA A 365 -7.00 -34.14 -7.05
C ALA A 365 -5.69 -33.41 -6.70
N LEU A 366 -4.54 -33.97 -7.07
CA LEU A 366 -3.22 -33.36 -6.89
C LEU A 366 -2.99 -32.12 -7.77
N THR A 367 -3.72 -31.97 -8.88
CA THR A 367 -3.70 -30.76 -9.71
C THR A 367 -4.63 -29.68 -9.14
N HIS A 368 -5.82 -30.07 -8.67
CA HIS A 368 -6.84 -29.16 -8.16
C HIS A 368 -6.46 -28.55 -6.80
N HIS A 369 -5.94 -29.37 -5.88
CA HIS A 369 -5.67 -28.92 -4.51
C HIS A 369 -4.65 -27.77 -4.41
N PRO A 370 -3.45 -27.84 -5.05
CA PRO A 370 -2.50 -26.73 -5.06
C PRO A 370 -3.08 -25.47 -5.69
N ARG A 371 -3.84 -25.63 -6.78
CA ARG A 371 -4.49 -24.50 -7.47
C ARG A 371 -5.49 -23.77 -6.57
N GLU A 372 -6.34 -24.50 -5.84
CA GLU A 372 -7.30 -23.88 -4.92
C GLU A 372 -6.58 -23.14 -3.78
N LEU A 373 -5.51 -23.73 -3.23
CA LEU A 373 -4.72 -23.09 -2.18
C LEU A 373 -4.03 -21.80 -2.67
N ALA A 374 -3.39 -21.85 -3.84
CA ALA A 374 -2.75 -20.68 -4.45
C ALA A 374 -3.75 -19.53 -4.65
N GLN A 375 -4.95 -19.83 -5.17
CA GLN A 375 -6.00 -18.82 -5.38
C GLN A 375 -6.54 -18.21 -4.07
N ARG A 376 -6.70 -19.02 -3.01
CA ARG A 376 -7.12 -18.51 -1.70
C ARG A 376 -6.05 -17.65 -1.05
N GLN A 377 -4.79 -18.05 -1.18
CA GLN A 377 -3.66 -17.30 -0.64
C GLN A 377 -3.47 -15.97 -1.37
N ALA A 378 -3.51 -15.97 -2.71
CA ALA A 378 -3.53 -14.77 -3.56
C ALA A 378 -4.59 -13.74 -3.12
N PHE A 379 -5.82 -14.21 -2.88
CA PHE A 379 -6.90 -13.36 -2.39
C PHE A 379 -6.62 -12.76 -1.00
N LEU A 380 -6.08 -13.54 -0.07
CA LEU A 380 -5.72 -13.05 1.26
C LEU A 380 -4.57 -12.02 1.20
N GLU A 381 -3.51 -12.31 0.43
CA GLU A 381 -2.39 -11.38 0.23
C GLU A 381 -2.89 -10.06 -0.39
N THR A 382 -3.80 -10.13 -1.37
CA THR A 382 -4.45 -8.95 -1.97
C THR A 382 -5.27 -8.17 -0.93
N ARG A 383 -6.07 -8.85 -0.11
CA ARG A 383 -6.87 -8.18 0.95
C ARG A 383 -5.96 -7.47 1.95
N GLN A 384 -4.92 -8.13 2.44
CA GLN A 384 -3.96 -7.54 3.38
C GLN A 384 -3.25 -6.33 2.79
N CYS A 385 -2.92 -6.37 1.49
CA CYS A 385 -2.31 -5.23 0.82
C CYS A 385 -3.29 -4.05 0.69
N VAL A 386 -4.56 -4.31 0.38
CA VAL A 386 -5.62 -3.29 0.36
C VAL A 386 -5.86 -2.71 1.76
N GLU A 387 -5.86 -3.54 2.80
CA GLU A 387 -5.97 -3.12 4.19
C GLU A 387 -4.82 -2.18 4.58
N ALA A 388 -3.57 -2.61 4.35
CA ALA A 388 -2.39 -1.79 4.61
C ALA A 388 -2.40 -0.48 3.82
N ARG A 389 -2.91 -0.51 2.58
CA ARG A 389 -3.11 0.71 1.79
C ARG A 389 -4.13 1.64 2.44
N LEU A 390 -5.33 1.16 2.80
CA LEU A 390 -6.37 2.00 3.38
C LEU A 390 -5.92 2.59 4.74
N THR A 391 -5.20 1.83 5.56
CA THR A 391 -4.64 2.35 6.82
C THR A 391 -3.64 3.46 6.57
N THR A 392 -2.68 3.26 5.67
CA THR A 392 -1.70 4.30 5.33
C THR A 392 -2.37 5.52 4.69
N GLN A 393 -3.46 5.33 3.93
CA GLN A 393 -4.21 6.43 3.32
C GLN A 393 -4.89 7.28 4.39
N ARG A 394 -5.48 6.64 5.39
CA ARG A 394 -6.12 7.31 6.53
C ARG A 394 -5.10 8.11 7.34
N GLU A 395 -3.98 7.51 7.69
CA GLU A 395 -2.89 8.19 8.40
C GLU A 395 -2.36 9.40 7.61
N ASN A 396 -2.20 9.24 6.29
CA ASN A 396 -1.73 10.32 5.43
C ASN A 396 -2.76 11.47 5.33
N GLN A 397 -4.05 11.17 5.20
CA GLN A 397 -5.11 12.18 5.23
C GLN A 397 -5.18 12.91 6.57
N GLN A 398 -4.99 12.19 7.68
CA GLN A 398 -4.91 12.77 9.02
C GLN A 398 -3.73 13.75 9.12
N GLN A 399 -2.54 13.34 8.67
CA GLN A 399 -1.37 14.23 8.65
C GLN A 399 -1.57 15.46 7.75
N GLU A 400 -2.20 15.31 6.58
CA GLU A 400 -2.49 16.43 5.68
C GLU A 400 -3.51 17.41 6.30
N ARG A 401 -4.53 16.90 7.01
CA ARG A 401 -5.47 17.76 7.76
C ARG A 401 -4.75 18.57 8.83
N LEU A 402 -3.81 17.97 9.57
CA LEU A 402 -3.01 18.68 10.57
C LEU A 402 -2.13 19.76 9.93
N LEU A 403 -1.51 19.47 8.78
CA LEU A 403 -0.72 20.48 8.05
C LEU A 403 -1.57 21.69 7.64
N LEU A 404 -2.75 21.43 7.05
CA LEU A 404 -3.68 22.47 6.60
C LEU A 404 -4.35 23.22 7.75
N SER A 405 -4.29 22.68 8.96
CA SER A 405 -4.77 23.35 10.16
C SER A 405 -3.86 24.49 10.62
N VAL A 406 -2.54 24.33 10.45
CA VAL A 406 -1.53 25.29 10.92
C VAL A 406 -1.25 26.36 9.88
N LEU A 407 -1.18 25.97 8.60
CA LEU A 407 -0.86 26.87 7.50
C LEU A 407 -2.07 27.04 6.57
N PRO A 408 -2.40 28.27 6.12
CA PRO A 408 -3.43 28.47 5.11
C PRO A 408 -3.15 27.65 3.85
N ARG A 409 -4.20 27.09 3.25
CA ARG A 409 -4.10 26.11 2.15
C ARG A 409 -3.25 26.59 0.97
N HIS A 410 -3.35 27.86 0.58
CA HIS A 410 -2.58 28.39 -0.54
C HIS A 410 -1.07 28.44 -0.24
N VAL A 411 -0.67 28.82 0.98
CA VAL A 411 0.73 28.80 1.43
C VAL A 411 1.23 27.37 1.58
N ALA A 412 0.45 26.50 2.24
CA ALA A 412 0.83 25.11 2.48
C ALA A 412 1.09 24.35 1.18
N MET A 413 0.27 24.57 0.14
CA MET A 413 0.44 23.91 -1.16
C MET A 413 1.66 24.42 -1.93
N GLU A 414 1.96 25.73 -1.85
CA GLU A 414 3.18 26.30 -2.45
C GLU A 414 4.44 25.75 -1.77
N MET A 415 4.47 25.76 -0.44
CA MET A 415 5.58 25.18 0.34
C MET A 415 5.75 23.70 0.05
N LYS A 416 4.64 22.95 -0.07
CA LYS A 416 4.67 21.52 -0.39
C LYS A 416 5.30 21.26 -1.76
N ALA A 417 4.93 22.05 -2.77
CA ALA A 417 5.49 21.93 -4.12
C ALA A 417 6.99 22.23 -4.16
N ASP A 418 7.45 23.24 -3.41
CA ASP A 418 8.86 23.64 -3.39
C ASP A 418 9.77 22.62 -2.68
N ILE A 419 9.30 22.02 -1.57
CA ILE A 419 10.07 20.99 -0.84
C ILE A 419 10.07 19.67 -1.61
N ALA A 420 9.01 19.36 -2.35
CA ALA A 420 8.95 18.19 -3.23
C ALA A 420 9.86 18.33 -4.47
N GLY A 421 10.11 19.56 -4.92
CA GLY A 421 11.16 19.85 -5.89
C GLY A 421 12.55 19.56 -5.33
N LYS A 422 13.52 19.18 -6.19
CA LYS A 422 14.93 19.13 -5.76
C LYS A 422 15.28 20.50 -5.15
N PRO A 423 15.94 20.55 -3.97
CA PRO A 423 16.30 21.82 -3.34
C PRO A 423 17.17 22.58 -4.33
N LYS A 424 16.63 23.64 -4.93
CA LYS A 424 17.43 24.57 -5.70
C LYS A 424 18.33 25.25 -4.67
N ASP A 425 19.63 25.00 -4.77
CA ASP A 425 20.64 25.70 -3.98
C ASP A 425 20.66 27.18 -4.43
N THR A 426 19.68 27.95 -3.96
CA THR A 426 19.64 29.40 -4.16
C THR A 426 20.51 30.08 -3.12
N MET A 427 20.98 31.29 -3.44
CA MET A 427 21.78 32.09 -2.50
C MET A 427 20.95 32.60 -1.30
N PHE A 428 19.63 32.72 -1.46
CA PHE A 428 18.68 33.17 -0.43
C PHE A 428 17.63 32.11 -0.14
N HIS A 429 17.10 32.08 1.08
CA HIS A 429 15.94 31.24 1.40
C HIS A 429 14.68 31.86 0.77
N LYS A 430 13.84 31.01 0.16
CA LYS A 430 12.56 31.45 -0.41
C LYS A 430 11.64 31.92 0.72
N ILE A 431 11.04 33.10 0.56
CA ILE A 431 10.04 33.66 1.46
C ILE A 431 8.64 33.51 0.86
N TYR A 432 7.65 33.26 1.72
CA TYR A 432 6.25 33.14 1.33
C TYR A 432 5.49 34.31 1.98
N ILE A 433 5.41 35.45 1.29
CA ILE A 433 4.77 36.67 1.81
C ILE A 433 3.79 37.21 0.76
N GLN A 434 2.60 37.58 1.20
CA GLN A 434 1.56 38.23 0.42
C GLN A 434 1.12 39.52 1.10
N ARG A 435 0.87 40.57 0.33
CA ARG A 435 0.37 41.86 0.82
C ARG A 435 -1.15 41.92 0.68
N HIS A 436 -1.81 42.40 1.72
CA HIS A 436 -3.25 42.68 1.72
C HIS A 436 -3.50 44.08 2.25
N GLU A 437 -4.43 44.78 1.60
CA GLU A 437 -4.90 46.11 1.98
C GLU A 437 -6.32 46.02 2.52
N ASN A 438 -6.73 47.04 3.30
CA ASN A 438 -8.06 47.13 3.88
C ASN A 438 -8.43 45.89 4.72
N VAL A 439 -7.59 45.61 5.71
CA VAL A 439 -7.84 44.56 6.70
C VAL A 439 -8.09 45.20 8.06
N SER A 440 -8.90 44.54 8.89
CA SER A 440 -9.09 44.94 10.29
C SER A 440 -8.43 43.95 11.23
N ILE A 441 -7.67 44.48 12.16
CA ILE A 441 -6.77 43.75 13.03
C ILE A 441 -7.32 43.87 14.46
N LEU A 442 -7.58 42.74 15.12
CA LEU A 442 -8.13 42.69 16.47
C LEU A 442 -7.15 41.99 17.42
N PHE A 443 -6.77 42.70 18.49
CA PHE A 443 -6.05 42.16 19.64
C PHE A 443 -6.99 42.12 20.84
N ALA A 444 -7.07 40.98 21.52
CA ALA A 444 -7.90 40.80 22.69
C ALA A 444 -7.12 40.13 23.83
N ASP A 445 -6.87 40.85 24.92
CA ASP A 445 -6.06 40.36 26.05
C ASP A 445 -6.90 40.14 27.32
N ILE A 446 -6.55 39.10 28.07
CA ILE A 446 -7.26 38.71 29.30
C ILE A 446 -6.69 39.49 30.50
N CYS A 447 -7.51 40.35 31.08
CA CYS A 447 -7.16 41.08 32.29
C CYS A 447 -7.04 40.16 33.49
N GLY A 448 -5.90 40.21 34.18
CA GLY A 448 -5.66 39.46 35.42
C GLY A 448 -5.20 38.01 35.22
N PHE A 449 -4.98 37.57 33.98
CA PHE A 449 -4.59 36.19 33.66
C PHE A 449 -3.31 35.73 34.38
N THR A 450 -2.31 36.61 34.48
CA THR A 450 -1.05 36.29 35.18
C THR A 450 -1.23 35.94 36.66
N SER A 451 -2.22 36.51 37.34
CA SER A 451 -2.54 36.13 38.73
C SER A 451 -3.28 34.80 38.80
N LEU A 452 -4.08 34.50 37.77
CA LEU A 452 -4.81 33.24 37.65
C LEU A 452 -3.87 32.07 37.34
N SER A 453 -2.90 32.26 36.44
CA SER A 453 -1.93 31.22 36.07
C SER A 453 -1.05 30.77 37.24
N ASP A 454 -0.82 31.65 38.22
CA ASP A 454 -0.04 31.33 39.42
C ASP A 454 -0.86 30.56 40.47
N GLN A 455 -2.20 30.55 40.38
CA GLN A 455 -3.10 29.87 41.33
C GLN A 455 -3.65 28.53 40.81
N CYS A 456 -3.65 28.32 39.48
CA CYS A 456 -4.18 27.11 38.85
C CYS A 456 -3.10 26.04 38.61
N THR A 457 -3.50 24.77 38.60
CA THR A 457 -2.63 23.69 38.10
C THR A 457 -2.47 23.75 36.57
N ALA A 458 -1.42 23.13 36.01
CA ALA A 458 -1.21 23.05 34.57
C ALA A 458 -2.43 22.53 33.80
N GLU A 459 -3.06 21.47 34.31
CA GLU A 459 -4.22 20.83 33.69
C GLU A 459 -5.44 21.76 33.70
N GLU A 460 -5.73 22.39 34.85
CA GLU A 460 -6.86 23.34 34.98
C GLU A 460 -6.66 24.56 34.10
N LEU A 461 -5.45 25.10 34.03
CA LEU A 461 -5.11 26.25 33.20
C LEU A 461 -5.30 25.93 31.71
N VAL A 462 -4.74 24.81 31.24
CA VAL A 462 -4.85 24.39 29.84
C VAL A 462 -6.31 24.07 29.49
N ARG A 463 -7.06 23.44 30.40
CA ARG A 463 -8.50 23.17 30.20
C ARG A 463 -9.31 24.45 30.07
N LEU A 464 -9.12 25.41 30.97
CA LEU A 464 -9.78 26.72 30.94
C LEU A 464 -9.46 27.46 29.62
N LEU A 465 -8.17 27.56 29.28
CA LEU A 465 -7.73 28.24 28.06
C LEU A 465 -8.26 27.55 26.81
N ASN A 466 -8.23 26.22 26.77
CA ASN A 466 -8.72 25.48 25.62
C ASN A 466 -10.24 25.63 25.46
N GLU A 467 -11.01 25.68 26.56
CA GLU A 467 -12.46 25.93 26.48
C GLU A 467 -12.76 27.36 26.02
N LEU A 468 -12.07 28.36 26.58
CA LEU A 468 -12.25 29.77 26.22
C LEU A 468 -11.86 30.01 24.76
N PHE A 469 -10.66 29.61 24.36
CA PHE A 469 -10.19 29.80 23.00
C PHE A 469 -10.91 28.94 21.98
N ALA A 470 -11.44 27.76 22.34
CA ALA A 470 -12.34 27.02 21.45
C ALA A 470 -13.69 27.74 21.22
N ARG A 471 -14.17 28.54 22.19
CA ARG A 471 -15.32 29.43 21.97
C ARG A 471 -14.92 30.59 21.03
N PHE A 472 -13.77 31.23 21.25
CA PHE A 472 -13.30 32.29 20.36
C PHE A 472 -13.00 31.81 18.95
N ASP A 473 -12.49 30.59 18.77
CA ASP A 473 -12.29 29.99 17.44
C ASP A 473 -13.61 29.81 16.68
N ARG A 474 -14.70 29.50 17.40
CA ARG A 474 -16.05 29.40 16.82
C ARG A 474 -16.56 30.78 16.42
N LEU A 475 -16.48 31.77 17.32
CA LEU A 475 -16.88 33.14 17.02
C LEU A 475 -16.08 33.72 15.85
N ALA A 476 -14.77 33.45 15.79
CA ALA A 476 -13.92 33.89 14.70
C ALA A 476 -14.36 33.28 13.36
N ALA A 477 -14.76 32.00 13.35
CA ALA A 477 -15.29 31.37 12.15
C ALA A 477 -16.66 31.94 11.73
N GLU A 478 -17.52 32.28 12.69
CA GLU A 478 -18.85 32.86 12.44
C GLU A 478 -18.76 34.29 11.90
N HIS A 479 -17.84 35.10 12.43
CA HIS A 479 -17.57 36.48 11.98
C HIS A 479 -16.52 36.57 10.87
N TYR A 480 -16.15 35.43 10.26
CA TYR A 480 -15.14 35.35 9.20
C TYR A 480 -13.77 35.94 9.59
N CYS A 481 -13.43 36.05 10.86
CA CYS A 481 -12.11 36.48 11.33
C CYS A 481 -11.12 35.31 11.29
N LEU A 482 -9.97 35.50 10.66
CA LEU A 482 -8.91 34.51 10.65
C LEU A 482 -8.06 34.67 11.92
N ARG A 483 -8.09 33.66 12.80
CA ARG A 483 -7.13 33.58 13.91
C ARG A 483 -5.71 33.40 13.35
N ILE A 484 -4.82 34.32 13.72
CA ILE A 484 -3.40 34.31 13.35
C ILE A 484 -2.62 33.51 14.40
N LYS A 485 -2.61 33.96 15.66
CA LYS A 485 -1.77 33.39 16.70
C LYS A 485 -2.31 33.67 18.10
N LEU A 486 -1.89 32.86 19.06
CA LEU A 486 -2.03 33.16 20.49
C LEU A 486 -0.70 33.69 21.03
N LEU A 487 -0.71 34.85 21.67
CA LEU A 487 0.45 35.49 22.26
C LEU A 487 0.31 35.48 23.79
N GLY A 488 0.53 34.32 24.41
CA GLY A 488 0.31 34.15 25.85
C GLY A 488 -1.20 34.10 26.15
N ASP A 489 -1.70 35.12 26.83
CA ASP A 489 -3.12 35.39 27.15
C ASP A 489 -3.85 36.17 26.06
N CYS A 490 -3.14 36.76 25.11
CA CYS A 490 -3.72 37.56 24.06
C CYS A 490 -4.16 36.71 22.85
N TYR A 491 -5.42 36.87 22.46
CA TYR A 491 -6.02 36.31 21.25
C TYR A 491 -5.93 37.32 20.10
N TYR A 492 -5.32 36.89 19.00
CA TYR A 492 -5.03 37.77 17.86
C TYR A 492 -5.65 37.24 16.55
N CYS A 493 -6.52 38.04 15.92
CA CYS A 493 -7.16 37.70 14.66
C CYS A 493 -7.29 38.88 13.69
N VAL A 494 -7.42 38.55 12.40
CA VAL A 494 -7.51 39.53 11.32
C VAL A 494 -8.70 39.21 10.42
N SER A 495 -9.44 40.24 10.05
CA SER A 495 -10.55 40.21 9.10
C SER A 495 -10.11 40.78 7.75
N GLY A 496 -10.55 40.18 6.64
CA GLY A 496 -10.06 40.51 5.30
C GLY A 496 -8.87 39.66 4.82
N LEU A 497 -8.52 38.58 5.53
CA LEU A 497 -7.52 37.59 5.14
C LEU A 497 -8.11 36.17 5.10
N PRO A 498 -7.68 35.29 4.16
CA PRO A 498 -6.84 35.58 2.99
C PRO A 498 -7.62 36.24 1.84
N GLU A 499 -8.95 36.21 1.89
CA GLU A 499 -9.79 36.84 0.88
C GLU A 499 -10.21 38.25 1.37
N PRO A 500 -9.98 39.30 0.56
CA PRO A 500 -10.36 40.65 0.92
C PRO A 500 -11.89 40.77 1.01
N ARG A 501 -12.37 41.51 2.00
CA ARG A 501 -13.81 41.71 2.23
C ARG A 501 -14.09 43.18 2.47
N PRO A 502 -15.24 43.74 2.03
CA PRO A 502 -15.57 45.14 2.25
C PRO A 502 -16.11 45.45 3.66
N ASP A 503 -16.69 44.46 4.34
CA ASP A 503 -17.30 44.54 5.68
C ASP A 503 -16.31 44.12 6.79
N HIS A 504 -15.01 44.18 6.50
CA HIS A 504 -13.97 43.65 7.37
C HIS A 504 -13.96 44.28 8.77
N ALA A 505 -14.20 45.59 8.87
CA ALA A 505 -14.21 46.34 10.13
C ALA A 505 -15.42 45.98 11.00
N GLN A 506 -16.61 45.85 10.39
CA GLN A 506 -17.83 45.45 11.09
C GLN A 506 -17.70 44.05 11.69
N CYS A 507 -17.16 43.09 10.92
CA CYS A 507 -16.90 41.74 11.39
C CYS A 507 -16.00 41.72 12.64
N CYS A 508 -14.94 42.53 12.68
CA CYS A 508 -14.05 42.60 13.84
C CYS A 508 -14.73 43.23 15.06
N VAL A 509 -15.57 44.25 14.87
CA VAL A 509 -16.29 44.88 15.98
C VAL A 509 -17.29 43.91 16.59
N GLU A 510 -18.11 43.24 15.77
CA GLU A 510 -19.09 42.25 16.24
C GLU A 510 -18.40 41.07 16.94
N MET A 511 -17.29 40.58 16.38
CA MET A 511 -16.44 39.59 17.04
C MET A 511 -15.96 40.08 18.42
N GLY A 512 -15.50 41.32 18.53
CA GLY A 512 -15.05 41.90 19.79
C GLY A 512 -16.16 41.99 20.85
N LEU A 513 -17.39 42.31 20.44
CA LEU A 513 -18.55 42.37 21.33
C LEU A 513 -18.89 40.97 21.86
N ASP A 514 -18.98 39.98 20.97
CA ASP A 514 -19.27 38.60 21.35
C ASP A 514 -18.16 37.98 22.23
N MET A 515 -16.90 38.38 22.05
CA MET A 515 -15.80 37.96 22.93
C MET A 515 -15.98 38.48 24.37
N ILE A 516 -16.44 39.73 24.53
CA ILE A 516 -16.70 40.35 25.85
C ILE A 516 -17.90 39.66 26.53
N ASP A 517 -18.94 39.32 25.77
CA ASP A 517 -20.09 38.56 26.28
C ASP A 517 -19.69 37.13 26.67
N ALA A 518 -18.87 36.46 25.85
CA ALA A 518 -18.39 35.12 26.11
C ALA A 518 -17.52 35.04 27.38
N ILE A 519 -16.62 36.01 27.61
CA ILE A 519 -15.81 36.02 28.84
C ILE A 519 -16.65 36.34 30.08
N THR A 520 -17.68 37.19 29.95
CA THR A 520 -18.63 37.46 31.03
C THR A 520 -19.36 36.18 31.46
N LEU A 521 -19.79 35.35 30.50
CA LEU A 521 -20.39 34.05 30.78
C LEU A 521 -19.39 33.08 31.46
N VAL A 522 -18.14 33.03 31.01
CA VAL A 522 -17.10 32.17 31.62
C VAL A 522 -16.78 32.61 33.04
N ARG A 523 -16.73 33.93 33.30
CA ARG A 523 -16.58 34.50 34.65
C ARG A 523 -17.69 34.03 35.59
N GLU A 524 -18.94 34.01 35.13
CA GLU A 524 -20.09 33.54 35.93
C GLU A 524 -20.03 32.04 36.20
N VAL A 525 -19.67 31.23 35.21
CA VAL A 525 -19.65 29.76 35.32
C VAL A 525 -18.48 29.25 36.15
N MET A 526 -17.27 29.79 35.94
CA MET A 526 -16.05 29.31 36.58
C MET A 526 -15.72 30.08 37.88
N ALA A 527 -16.52 31.08 38.25
CA ALA A 527 -16.33 31.92 39.42
C ALA A 527 -14.94 32.59 39.50
N VAL A 528 -14.35 32.90 38.35
CA VAL A 528 -13.04 33.58 38.25
C VAL A 528 -13.25 35.01 37.79
N ASN A 529 -12.72 35.99 38.55
CA ASN A 529 -12.83 37.41 38.22
C ASN A 529 -11.87 37.83 37.09
N VAL A 530 -12.20 37.47 35.85
CA VAL A 530 -11.48 37.85 34.63
C VAL A 530 -12.29 38.83 33.77
N ASP A 531 -11.59 39.65 33.00
CA ASP A 531 -12.17 40.59 32.04
C ASP A 531 -11.30 40.65 30.78
N MET A 532 -11.71 41.37 29.74
CA MET A 532 -11.01 41.44 28.46
C MET A 532 -10.84 42.87 27.97
N ARG A 533 -9.66 43.19 27.43
CA ARG A 533 -9.41 44.41 26.65
C ARG A 533 -9.40 44.05 25.18
N VAL A 534 -10.10 44.83 24.36
CA VAL A 534 -10.14 44.62 22.91
C VAL A 534 -9.69 45.89 22.21
N GLY A 535 -8.66 45.78 21.37
CA GLY A 535 -8.15 46.85 20.51
C GLY A 535 -8.30 46.49 19.03
N ILE A 536 -8.87 47.40 18.23
CA ILE A 536 -9.08 47.21 16.80
C ILE A 536 -8.48 48.37 16.00
N HIS A 537 -7.75 48.04 14.95
CA HIS A 537 -7.25 49.00 13.98
C HIS A 537 -7.43 48.45 12.56
N THR A 538 -7.60 49.36 11.60
CA THR A 538 -7.81 49.03 10.19
C THR A 538 -6.69 49.60 9.36
N GLY A 539 -6.08 48.78 8.53
CA GLY A 539 -4.91 49.16 7.73
C GLY A 539 -4.50 48.09 6.72
N ARG A 540 -3.19 48.02 6.46
CA ARG A 540 -2.56 47.08 5.53
C ARG A 540 -1.66 46.10 6.28
N VAL A 541 -1.46 44.91 5.71
CA VAL A 541 -0.62 43.87 6.31
C VAL A 541 0.15 43.08 5.26
N HIS A 542 1.36 42.67 5.62
CA HIS A 542 2.07 41.60 4.95
C HIS A 542 1.84 40.31 5.73
N CYS A 543 1.30 39.28 5.10
CA CYS A 543 1.05 37.98 5.75
C CYS A 543 1.92 36.89 5.11
N GLY A 544 2.41 35.94 5.90
CA GLY A 544 3.34 34.94 5.39
C GLY A 544 3.97 34.05 6.45
N VAL A 545 5.02 33.33 6.06
CA VAL A 545 5.80 32.45 6.93
C VAL A 545 7.27 32.86 6.87
N LEU A 546 7.92 32.97 8.04
CA LEU A 546 9.34 33.29 8.19
C LEU A 546 10.08 32.18 8.95
N GLY A 547 11.38 32.06 8.66
CA GLY A 547 12.31 31.14 9.32
C GLY A 547 12.33 29.73 8.71
N LEU A 548 13.26 28.92 9.22
CA LEU A 548 13.45 27.53 8.78
C LEU A 548 12.78 26.53 9.74
N ARG A 549 12.63 26.92 11.02
CA ARG A 549 12.06 26.09 12.08
C ARG A 549 10.81 26.71 12.69
N LYS A 550 9.85 25.88 13.12
CA LYS A 550 8.59 26.29 13.78
C LYS A 550 7.78 27.23 12.91
N TRP A 551 7.46 26.77 11.70
CA TRP A 551 6.69 27.55 10.74
C TRP A 551 5.32 27.92 11.30
N GLN A 552 5.04 29.21 11.29
CA GLN A 552 3.79 29.80 11.71
C GLN A 552 3.39 30.85 10.69
N PHE A 553 2.11 30.89 10.36
CA PHE A 553 1.55 31.98 9.56
C PHE A 553 1.40 33.20 10.47
N ASP A 554 2.03 34.31 10.07
CA ASP A 554 2.07 35.53 10.86
C ASP A 554 1.91 36.76 9.95
N VAL A 555 1.71 37.92 10.57
CA VAL A 555 1.46 39.19 9.86
C VAL A 555 2.35 40.32 10.38
N TRP A 556 2.82 41.16 9.47
CA TRP A 556 3.74 42.26 9.74
C TRP A 556 3.24 43.56 9.10
N SER A 557 3.14 44.62 9.90
CA SER A 557 2.99 46.00 9.46
C SER A 557 3.12 46.95 10.66
N ASN A 558 3.34 48.23 10.39
CA ASN A 558 3.15 49.29 11.37
C ASN A 558 1.70 49.32 11.91
N ASP A 559 0.72 48.98 11.07
CA ASP A 559 -0.70 48.96 11.44
C ASP A 559 -1.00 47.83 12.47
N VAL A 560 -0.29 46.69 12.39
CA VAL A 560 -0.35 45.62 13.40
C VAL A 560 0.20 46.11 14.73
N THR A 561 1.30 46.85 14.70
CA THR A 561 1.93 47.42 15.90
C THR A 561 1.01 48.44 16.57
N LEU A 562 0.31 49.26 15.77
CA LEU A 562 -0.68 50.19 16.27
C LEU A 562 -1.87 49.47 16.93
N ALA A 563 -2.39 48.40 16.31
CA ALA A 563 -3.47 47.60 16.90
C ALA A 563 -3.10 47.01 18.28
N ASN A 564 -1.85 46.57 18.44
CA ASN A 564 -1.33 46.10 19.73
C ASN A 564 -1.32 47.21 20.79
N TYR A 565 -0.87 48.42 20.43
CA TYR A 565 -0.93 49.57 21.35
C TYR A 565 -2.35 50.04 21.65
N MET A 566 -3.29 49.84 20.72
CA MET A 566 -4.71 50.10 20.93
C MET A 566 -5.31 49.16 21.98
N GLU A 567 -4.98 47.87 21.96
CA GLU A 567 -5.36 46.94 23.03
C GLU A 567 -4.76 47.40 24.36
N SER A 568 -3.46 47.66 24.41
CA SER A 568 -2.77 47.99 25.65
C SER A 568 -3.26 49.30 26.29
N GLY A 569 -3.70 50.26 25.46
CA GLY A 569 -4.36 51.50 25.87
C GLY A 569 -5.88 51.39 26.07
N GLY A 570 -6.46 50.20 25.84
CA GLY A 570 -7.88 49.90 25.95
C GLY A 570 -8.36 49.79 27.40
N ILE A 571 -9.68 49.88 27.55
CA ILE A 571 -10.37 49.77 28.84
C ILE A 571 -11.01 48.37 28.92
N PRO A 572 -10.86 47.64 30.04
CA PRO A 572 -11.53 46.34 30.22
C PRO A 572 -13.04 46.43 29.97
N GLY A 573 -13.60 45.45 29.26
CA GLY A 573 -15.01 45.36 28.91
C GLY A 573 -15.47 46.32 27.80
N ARG A 574 -14.55 47.06 27.16
CA ARG A 574 -14.85 48.01 26.07
C ARG A 574 -13.98 47.75 24.85
N ILE A 575 -14.52 48.05 23.67
CA ILE A 575 -13.79 47.94 22.39
C ILE A 575 -13.17 49.30 22.05
N HIS A 576 -11.85 49.30 21.89
CA HIS A 576 -11.06 50.49 21.59
C HIS A 576 -10.65 50.49 20.11
N ILE A 577 -11.09 51.52 19.37
CA ILE A 577 -10.90 51.62 17.93
C ILE A 577 -10.17 52.91 17.53
N THR A 578 -9.47 52.87 16.39
CA THR A 578 -8.87 54.07 15.80
C THR A 578 -9.86 54.80 14.89
N LYS A 579 -9.52 56.04 14.52
CA LYS A 579 -10.27 56.82 13.53
C LYS A 579 -10.46 56.09 12.20
N GLU A 580 -9.40 55.45 11.69
CA GLU A 580 -9.44 54.72 10.41
C GLU A 580 -10.47 53.59 10.46
N THR A 581 -10.60 52.94 11.63
CA THR A 581 -11.63 51.90 11.82
C THR A 581 -13.03 52.52 11.87
N LEU A 582 -13.19 53.67 12.55
CA LEU A 582 -14.46 54.38 12.61
C LEU A 582 -14.95 54.82 11.22
N ASP A 583 -14.04 55.32 10.38
CA ASP A 583 -14.36 55.72 9.00
C ASP A 583 -14.86 54.54 8.16
N CYS A 584 -14.34 53.33 8.42
CA CYS A 584 -14.80 52.08 7.78
C CYS A 584 -16.11 51.51 8.36
N LEU A 585 -16.56 51.96 9.54
CA LEU A 585 -17.80 51.48 10.18
C LEU A 585 -19.06 52.23 9.71
N GLY A 586 -18.93 53.26 8.88
CA GLY A 586 -20.07 53.92 8.22
C GLY A 586 -21.07 54.63 9.14
N GLY A 587 -20.76 54.79 10.44
CA GLY A 587 -21.63 55.41 11.44
C GLY A 587 -22.67 54.47 12.07
N ASP A 588 -22.53 53.15 11.89
CA ASP A 588 -23.49 52.15 12.40
C ASP A 588 -23.42 51.94 13.93
N TYR A 589 -22.38 52.45 14.59
CA TYR A 589 -22.13 52.29 16.03
C TYR A 589 -22.02 53.63 16.73
N GLU A 590 -22.58 53.72 17.94
CA GLU A 590 -22.35 54.85 18.83
C GLU A 590 -20.95 54.74 19.44
N VAL A 591 -20.19 55.84 19.37
CA VAL A 591 -18.80 55.89 19.85
C VAL A 591 -18.59 57.09 20.76
N GLU A 592 -17.75 56.90 21.78
CA GLU A 592 -17.27 57.95 22.66
C GLU A 592 -15.77 58.21 22.44
N GLU A 593 -15.26 59.38 22.86
CA GLU A 593 -13.83 59.65 22.77
C GLU A 593 -13.04 58.72 23.70
N GLY A 594 -12.03 58.05 23.14
CA GLY A 594 -11.26 57.04 23.88
C GLY A 594 -10.23 57.64 24.83
N HIS A 595 -9.75 58.87 24.59
CA HIS A 595 -8.64 59.51 25.32
C HIS A 595 -7.39 58.59 25.46
N GLY A 596 -7.08 57.80 24.42
CA GLY A 596 -5.97 56.83 24.46
C GLY A 596 -4.58 57.44 24.73
N SER A 597 -4.39 58.72 24.39
CA SER A 597 -3.15 59.48 24.61
C SER A 597 -2.79 59.69 26.10
N GLU A 598 -3.75 59.57 27.01
CA GLU A 598 -3.49 59.64 28.46
C GLU A 598 -2.94 58.32 29.02
N ARG A 599 -3.29 57.20 28.38
CA ARG A 599 -3.01 55.85 28.88
C ARG A 599 -1.82 55.17 28.20
N ASN A 600 -1.46 55.59 27.00
CA ASN A 600 -0.35 55.01 26.23
C ASN A 600 0.55 56.11 25.64
N SER A 601 1.87 56.02 25.91
CA SER A 601 2.87 56.98 25.44
C SER A 601 2.99 57.00 23.91
N TYR A 602 2.88 55.85 23.26
CA TYR A 602 2.97 55.74 21.80
C TYR A 602 1.82 56.47 21.10
N LEU A 603 0.59 56.29 21.59
CA LEU A 603 -0.61 56.97 21.07
C LEU A 603 -0.52 58.49 21.24
N LYS A 604 0.13 58.95 22.33
CA LYS A 604 0.38 60.36 22.61
C LYS A 604 1.43 60.97 21.67
N GLU A 605 2.57 60.29 21.50
CA GLU A 605 3.67 60.76 20.65
C GLU A 605 3.25 60.87 19.18
N HIS A 606 2.38 59.97 18.72
CA HIS A 606 1.91 59.93 17.33
C HIS A 606 0.58 60.68 17.10
N ASN A 607 0.03 61.35 18.13
CA ASN A 607 -1.24 62.11 18.08
C ASN A 607 -2.42 61.33 17.43
N ILE A 608 -2.58 60.06 17.80
CA ILE A 608 -3.60 59.19 17.19
C ILE A 608 -4.97 59.45 17.83
N GLN A 609 -5.97 59.72 16.99
CA GLN A 609 -7.37 59.88 17.42
C GLN A 609 -7.99 58.51 17.67
N THR A 610 -8.58 58.35 18.86
CA THR A 610 -9.08 57.06 19.37
C THR A 610 -10.49 57.18 19.92
N TYR A 611 -11.27 56.12 19.76
CA TYR A 611 -12.69 56.06 20.15
C TYR A 611 -12.99 54.75 20.88
N LEU A 612 -13.97 54.75 21.77
CA LEU A 612 -14.50 53.54 22.39
C LEU A 612 -15.91 53.31 21.86
N ILE A 613 -16.22 52.06 21.51
CA ILE A 613 -17.58 51.70 21.11
C ILE A 613 -18.44 51.66 22.37
N VAL A 614 -19.55 52.39 22.35
CA VAL A 614 -20.56 52.33 23.41
C VAL A 614 -21.42 51.11 23.13
N PRO A 615 -21.51 50.14 24.06
CA PRO A 615 -22.45 49.04 23.91
C PRO A 615 -23.85 49.66 23.84
N GLY A 616 -24.52 49.56 22.69
CA GLY A 616 -25.84 50.15 22.54
C GLY A 616 -26.83 49.48 23.49
N ASP A 617 -27.58 50.26 24.27
CA ASP A 617 -28.71 49.80 25.09
C ASP A 617 -29.93 49.31 24.25
N THR A 618 -29.74 49.01 22.98
CA THR A 618 -30.81 48.58 22.07
C THR A 618 -30.80 47.07 21.87
N PHE A 619 -31.31 46.37 22.88
CA PHE A 619 -32.10 45.19 22.59
C PHE A 619 -33.31 45.64 21.76
N LYS A 620 -33.18 45.56 20.42
CA LYS A 620 -34.25 45.66 19.41
C LYS A 620 -35.19 46.87 19.53
N ASP A 621 -35.04 47.84 18.63
CA ASP A 621 -36.04 48.14 17.59
C ASP A 621 -35.86 49.55 17.00
N ASN A 622 -36.13 49.63 15.69
CA ASN A 622 -36.44 50.82 14.89
C ASN A 622 -35.30 51.66 14.30
N VAL A 623 -34.69 51.14 13.22
CA VAL A 623 -34.43 51.94 12.01
C VAL A 623 -34.79 51.13 10.76
N THR A 624 -35.70 51.67 9.95
CA THR A 624 -36.10 51.15 8.64
C THR A 624 -35.11 51.57 7.56
N SER A 625 -34.34 50.62 7.04
CA SER A 625 -33.67 50.68 5.74
C SER A 625 -33.67 49.27 5.09
N PRO A 626 -33.91 49.13 3.78
CA PRO A 626 -34.22 47.83 3.18
C PRO A 626 -32.97 47.17 2.58
N CYS A 627 -32.31 46.30 3.34
CA CYS A 627 -31.51 45.22 2.77
C CYS A 627 -31.27 44.10 3.80
N LEU A 628 -31.71 42.89 3.45
CA LEU A 628 -31.46 41.57 4.08
C LEU A 628 -31.12 41.53 5.58
N LYS A 629 -32.14 41.55 6.45
CA LYS A 629 -32.09 40.90 7.77
C LYS A 629 -32.90 39.60 7.73
N LYS A 630 -32.22 38.44 7.79
CA LYS A 630 -32.86 37.17 8.17
C LYS A 630 -32.84 37.09 9.70
N THR A 631 -33.97 37.42 10.30
CA THR A 631 -34.24 37.28 11.73
C THR A 631 -34.12 35.81 12.14
N TYR A 632 -33.08 35.44 12.89
CA TYR A 632 -33.14 34.28 13.77
C TYR A 632 -33.80 34.69 15.08
N GLN A 633 -34.84 33.94 15.45
CA GLN A 633 -35.59 34.13 16.68
C GLN A 633 -34.70 33.83 17.89
N LEU A 634 -34.45 34.84 18.72
CA LEU A 634 -34.04 34.67 20.10
C LEU A 634 -35.18 33.95 20.83
N ASN A 635 -34.98 32.67 21.16
CA ASN A 635 -35.76 31.95 22.18
C ASN A 635 -34.87 30.86 22.81
N GLY A 636 -34.29 31.19 23.98
CA GLY A 636 -34.13 30.26 25.11
C GLY A 636 -33.25 29.01 24.96
N SER A 637 -32.08 29.07 24.32
CA SER A 637 -31.18 27.90 24.20
C SER A 637 -29.93 27.91 25.09
N ILE A 638 -29.53 29.03 25.70
CA ILE A 638 -28.27 29.10 26.47
C ILE A 638 -28.33 28.22 27.74
N SER A 639 -29.51 28.12 28.37
CA SER A 639 -29.71 27.28 29.56
C SER A 639 -29.80 25.77 29.26
N LYS A 640 -29.90 25.37 27.99
CA LYS A 640 -29.87 23.95 27.58
C LYS A 640 -28.47 23.42 27.30
N GLU A 641 -27.53 24.28 26.89
CA GLU A 641 -26.12 23.88 26.74
C GLU A 641 -25.38 23.81 28.07
N MET A 642 -25.78 24.60 29.06
CA MET A 642 -25.17 24.58 30.41
C MET A 642 -25.47 23.30 31.22
N ARG A 643 -26.41 22.46 30.78
CA ARG A 643 -26.74 21.17 31.43
C ARG A 643 -26.07 19.95 30.77
N MET A 644 -25.27 20.15 29.72
CA MET A 644 -24.56 19.08 28.99
C MET A 644 -23.10 18.89 29.40
N MET A 645 -22.59 19.64 30.39
CA MET A 645 -21.21 19.51 30.89
C MET A 645 -21.14 18.96 32.32
N GLY A 646 -21.90 17.89 32.60
CA GLY A 646 -21.83 17.15 33.86
C GLY A 646 -21.54 15.66 33.60
N HIS A 647 -20.52 15.12 34.28
CA HIS A 647 -20.09 13.71 34.27
C HIS A 647 -21.23 12.68 34.13
N GLY A 648 -21.02 11.69 33.27
CA GLY A 648 -21.83 10.47 33.24
C GLY A 648 -21.36 9.46 32.19
N SER A 649 -20.50 8.53 32.59
CA SER A 649 -20.36 7.25 31.89
C SER A 649 -21.73 6.57 31.83
N GLN A 650 -22.30 6.34 30.64
CA GLN A 650 -23.08 5.13 30.31
C GLN A 650 -23.63 5.13 28.87
N HIS A 651 -23.59 3.94 28.30
CA HIS A 651 -24.14 3.48 27.02
C HIS A 651 -25.52 4.07 26.64
N GLY A 652 -25.71 4.35 25.34
CA GLY A 652 -27.05 4.42 24.76
C GLY A 652 -27.14 5.12 23.40
N LYS A 653 -27.33 4.35 22.34
CA LYS A 653 -27.70 4.81 20.98
C LYS A 653 -28.96 5.71 21.02
N GLN A 654 -28.91 6.92 20.46
CA GLN A 654 -29.69 7.35 19.27
C GLN A 654 -29.78 8.88 19.05
N THR A 655 -29.81 9.21 17.75
CA THR A 655 -30.39 10.38 17.06
C THR A 655 -29.78 11.77 17.29
N LYS A 656 -28.94 12.20 16.34
CA LYS A 656 -28.47 13.59 16.18
C LYS A 656 -28.92 14.11 14.81
N LEU A 657 -29.57 15.26 14.82
CA LEU A 657 -30.01 16.03 13.65
C LEU A 657 -29.37 17.42 13.74
N CYS A 658 -28.34 17.71 12.94
CA CYS A 658 -28.05 19.06 12.40
C CYS A 658 -26.87 19.02 11.40
N PHE A 659 -26.89 19.97 10.47
CA PHE A 659 -26.02 20.16 9.30
C PHE A 659 -24.56 20.52 9.63
N GLY A 660 -23.61 19.99 8.83
CA GLY A 660 -22.22 20.47 8.75
C GLY A 660 -21.20 19.37 9.06
N GLU A 661 -20.59 18.81 8.02
CA GLU A 661 -19.68 17.63 8.00
C GLU A 661 -20.28 16.38 8.66
N THR A 662 -20.65 15.42 7.82
CA THR A 662 -20.83 14.03 8.24
C THR A 662 -19.54 13.59 8.94
N VAL A 663 -19.55 13.59 10.27
CA VAL A 663 -18.72 12.65 11.02
C VAL A 663 -19.26 11.29 10.60
N GLU A 664 -18.65 10.72 9.56
CA GLU A 664 -18.87 9.34 9.18
C GLU A 664 -18.73 8.55 10.47
N CYS A 665 -19.80 7.85 10.85
CA CYS A 665 -19.71 6.87 11.93
C CYS A 665 -18.60 5.92 11.48
N GLU A 666 -17.42 5.99 12.11
CA GLU A 666 -16.23 5.26 11.67
C GLU A 666 -16.63 3.80 11.47
N LYS A 667 -16.74 3.41 10.20
CA LYS A 667 -16.99 2.02 9.85
C LYS A 667 -15.79 1.23 10.35
N ASP A 668 -16.04 0.01 10.82
CA ASP A 668 -14.96 -0.91 11.17
C ASP A 668 -13.98 -0.98 9.96
N PRO A 669 -12.66 -0.80 10.16
CA PRO A 669 -11.69 -0.88 9.06
C PRO A 669 -11.86 -2.14 8.21
N ASP A 670 -12.27 -3.25 8.82
CA ASP A 670 -12.55 -4.49 8.10
C ASP A 670 -13.74 -4.36 7.12
N ASP A 671 -14.80 -3.66 7.51
CA ASP A 671 -15.99 -3.46 6.66
C ASP A 671 -15.70 -2.53 5.48
N GLU A 672 -14.86 -1.51 5.69
CA GLU A 672 -14.43 -0.60 4.62
C GLU A 672 -13.55 -1.33 3.58
N VAL A 673 -12.61 -2.16 4.04
CA VAL A 673 -11.78 -3.02 3.17
C VAL A 673 -12.68 -3.95 2.36
N ASN A 674 -13.65 -4.59 3.02
CA ASN A 674 -14.57 -5.52 2.36
C ASN A 674 -15.46 -4.81 1.32
N GLU A 675 -15.96 -3.61 1.64
CA GLU A 675 -16.77 -2.80 0.72
C GLU A 675 -15.95 -2.32 -0.49
N TYR A 676 -14.72 -1.85 -0.27
CA TYR A 676 -13.80 -1.47 -1.34
C TYR A 676 -13.51 -2.66 -2.25
N LEU A 677 -13.17 -3.81 -1.68
CA LEU A 677 -12.88 -5.01 -2.46
C LEU A 677 -14.12 -5.49 -3.23
N MET A 678 -15.32 -5.41 -2.62
CA MET A 678 -16.58 -5.72 -3.31
C MET A 678 -16.79 -4.82 -4.53
N ARG A 679 -16.61 -3.50 -4.38
CA ARG A 679 -16.73 -2.53 -5.48
C ARG A 679 -15.65 -2.70 -6.54
N ALA A 680 -14.41 -3.00 -6.14
CA ALA A 680 -13.29 -3.24 -7.05
C ALA A 680 -13.50 -4.51 -7.90
N ILE A 681 -13.97 -5.59 -7.26
CA ILE A 681 -14.40 -6.83 -7.95
C ILE A 681 -15.55 -6.50 -8.92
N ASP A 682 -16.45 -5.60 -8.54
CA ASP A 682 -17.61 -5.24 -9.35
C ASP A 682 -17.31 -4.34 -10.56
N ALA A 683 -16.40 -3.39 -10.39
CA ALA A 683 -16.09 -2.35 -11.38
C ALA A 683 -15.08 -2.76 -12.45
N ARG A 684 -14.19 -3.74 -12.16
CA ARG A 684 -13.16 -4.19 -13.12
C ARG A 684 -13.60 -5.43 -13.89
N SER A 685 -13.62 -5.32 -15.22
CA SER A 685 -13.58 -6.50 -16.10
C SER A 685 -12.14 -7.02 -16.15
N ILE A 686 -11.90 -8.16 -15.50
CA ILE A 686 -10.61 -8.87 -15.49
C ILE A 686 -10.04 -9.03 -16.91
N ASP A 687 -10.89 -9.28 -17.90
CA ASP A 687 -10.52 -9.41 -19.31
C ASP A 687 -9.93 -8.13 -19.93
N ARG A 688 -10.37 -6.94 -19.48
CA ARG A 688 -9.83 -5.66 -19.97
C ARG A 688 -8.43 -5.38 -19.43
N LEU A 689 -8.19 -5.69 -18.16
CA LEU A 689 -6.84 -5.57 -17.55
C LEU A 689 -5.84 -6.49 -18.23
N ARG A 690 -6.26 -7.74 -18.50
CA ARG A 690 -5.47 -8.71 -19.26
C ARG A 690 -5.14 -8.19 -20.66
N ALA A 691 -6.12 -7.64 -21.38
CA ALA A 691 -5.91 -7.10 -22.73
C ALA A 691 -5.00 -5.86 -22.77
N GLU A 692 -4.95 -5.09 -21.68
CA GLU A 692 -4.13 -3.88 -21.58
C GLU A 692 -2.66 -4.19 -21.24
N HIS A 693 -2.41 -5.12 -20.30
CA HIS A 693 -1.08 -5.37 -19.73
C HIS A 693 -0.37 -6.60 -20.31
N CYS A 694 -1.11 -7.57 -20.87
CA CYS A 694 -0.56 -8.80 -21.41
C CYS A 694 -0.69 -8.84 -22.94
N ILE A 695 0.29 -9.46 -23.60
CA ILE A 695 0.22 -9.73 -25.05
C ILE A 695 -0.77 -10.88 -25.29
N PRO A 696 -1.69 -10.77 -26.27
CA PRO A 696 -2.61 -11.85 -26.62
C PRO A 696 -1.86 -13.15 -26.93
N PHE A 697 -2.41 -14.29 -26.49
CA PHE A 697 -1.89 -15.66 -26.68
C PHE A 697 -0.56 -16.01 -25.98
N ILE A 698 0.47 -15.17 -26.08
CA ILE A 698 1.78 -15.41 -25.44
C ILE A 698 1.71 -15.12 -23.93
N LEU A 699 0.78 -14.25 -23.50
CA LEU A 699 0.55 -13.82 -22.12
C LEU A 699 1.71 -13.06 -21.47
N THR A 700 2.85 -12.88 -22.13
CA THR A 700 3.95 -12.03 -21.65
C THR A 700 3.48 -10.61 -21.37
N PHE A 701 4.04 -9.99 -20.33
CA PHE A 701 3.75 -8.60 -20.04
C PHE A 701 4.28 -7.74 -21.18
N ARG A 702 3.49 -6.73 -21.55
CA ARG A 702 3.86 -5.81 -22.63
C ARG A 702 5.08 -4.96 -22.26
N ARG A 703 5.28 -4.72 -20.97
CA ARG A 703 6.44 -4.00 -20.44
C ARG A 703 7.51 -4.98 -19.95
N PRO A 704 8.79 -4.83 -20.38
CA PRO A 704 9.85 -5.81 -20.12
C PRO A 704 10.34 -5.80 -18.67
N ASP A 705 10.28 -4.66 -17.99
CA ASP A 705 10.60 -4.47 -16.57
C ASP A 705 9.69 -5.30 -15.65
N ILE A 706 8.38 -5.31 -15.95
CA ILE A 706 7.39 -6.10 -15.20
C ILE A 706 7.63 -7.60 -15.45
N GLU A 707 7.96 -8.00 -16.69
CA GLU A 707 8.29 -9.39 -17.02
C GLU A 707 9.55 -9.87 -16.29
N GLU A 708 10.58 -9.02 -16.19
CA GLU A 708 11.79 -9.35 -15.44
C GLU A 708 11.48 -9.56 -13.95
N LYS A 709 10.71 -8.65 -13.33
CA LYS A 709 10.27 -8.80 -11.94
C LYS A 709 9.45 -10.10 -11.74
N TYR A 710 8.54 -10.42 -12.66
CA TYR A 710 7.76 -11.66 -12.64
C TYR A 710 8.63 -12.92 -12.81
N SER A 711 9.68 -12.85 -13.65
CA SER A 711 10.58 -13.99 -13.90
C SER A 711 11.39 -14.41 -12.67
N ARG A 712 11.65 -13.46 -11.76
CA ARG A 712 12.36 -13.67 -10.49
C ARG A 712 11.43 -14.12 -9.35
N GLU A 713 10.12 -14.07 -9.54
CA GLU A 713 9.17 -14.50 -8.52
C GLU A 713 9.20 -16.04 -8.37
N ARG A 714 9.38 -16.47 -7.12
CA ARG A 714 9.54 -17.88 -6.77
C ARG A 714 8.20 -18.59 -6.62
N ASP A 715 8.03 -19.72 -7.30
CA ASP A 715 6.87 -20.60 -7.12
C ASP A 715 7.02 -21.49 -5.87
N ARG A 716 6.19 -21.22 -4.84
CA ARG A 716 6.21 -21.95 -3.56
C ARG A 716 5.67 -23.39 -3.68
N MET A 717 4.93 -23.71 -4.74
CA MET A 717 4.28 -25.02 -4.92
C MET A 717 5.05 -25.97 -5.84
N LEU A 718 6.23 -25.56 -6.34
CA LEU A 718 7.04 -26.33 -7.29
C LEU A 718 7.30 -27.79 -6.83
N SER A 719 7.67 -27.99 -5.57
CA SER A 719 7.90 -29.33 -4.99
C SER A 719 6.68 -30.26 -5.08
N ALA A 720 5.46 -29.73 -4.98
CA ALA A 720 4.24 -30.52 -5.07
C ALA A 720 4.00 -31.03 -6.51
N TYR A 721 4.34 -30.24 -7.53
CA TYR A 721 4.19 -30.64 -8.93
C TYR A 721 5.11 -31.81 -9.30
N PHE A 722 6.36 -31.80 -8.82
CA PHE A 722 7.32 -32.88 -9.09
C PHE A 722 6.95 -34.19 -8.38
N VAL A 723 6.45 -34.13 -7.14
CA VAL A 723 5.93 -35.30 -6.42
C VAL A 723 4.70 -35.88 -7.14
N CYS A 724 3.78 -35.02 -7.61
CA CYS A 724 2.62 -35.46 -8.39
C CYS A 724 3.04 -36.11 -9.72
N SER A 725 4.00 -35.52 -10.44
CA SER A 725 4.53 -36.08 -11.69
C SER A 725 5.18 -37.45 -11.47
N GLY A 726 5.94 -37.61 -10.38
CA GLY A 726 6.50 -38.90 -9.98
C GLY A 726 5.44 -39.97 -9.69
N PHE A 727 4.33 -39.60 -9.05
CA PHE A 727 3.21 -40.52 -8.83
C PHE A 727 2.57 -40.97 -10.15
N VAL A 728 2.28 -40.04 -11.08
CA VAL A 728 1.71 -40.38 -12.38
C VAL A 728 2.65 -41.28 -13.19
N TYR A 729 3.96 -41.04 -13.11
CA TYR A 729 4.96 -41.92 -13.73
C TYR A 729 4.89 -43.35 -13.19
N ILE A 730 4.73 -43.54 -11.87
CA ILE A 730 4.54 -44.87 -11.27
C ILE A 730 3.27 -45.55 -11.83
N VAL A 731 2.16 -44.81 -11.97
CA VAL A 731 0.92 -45.33 -12.55
C VAL A 731 1.15 -45.80 -13.99
N VAL A 732 1.88 -45.04 -14.81
CA VAL A 732 2.25 -45.40 -16.18
C VAL A 732 3.06 -46.69 -16.21
N VAL A 733 4.10 -46.80 -15.38
CA VAL A 733 4.97 -47.99 -15.31
C VAL A 733 4.18 -49.23 -14.87
N VAL A 734 3.35 -49.12 -13.84
CA VAL A 734 2.52 -50.24 -13.34
C VAL A 734 1.51 -50.68 -14.40
N SER A 735 0.89 -49.73 -15.11
CA SER A 735 -0.07 -50.04 -16.17
C SER A 735 0.58 -50.82 -17.32
N ILE A 736 1.79 -50.40 -17.74
CA ILE A 736 2.55 -51.12 -18.77
C ILE A 736 3.01 -52.50 -18.27
N ALA A 737 3.50 -52.61 -17.04
CA ALA A 737 4.00 -53.87 -16.47
C ALA A 737 2.90 -54.94 -16.30
N ILE A 738 1.66 -54.54 -15.98
CA ILE A 738 0.50 -55.46 -15.91
C ILE A 738 0.18 -56.04 -17.30
N THR A 739 0.34 -55.24 -18.35
CA THR A 739 -0.05 -55.60 -19.72
C THR A 739 1.05 -56.25 -20.55
N LEU A 740 2.32 -55.86 -20.34
CA LEU A 740 3.48 -56.35 -21.07
C LEU A 740 4.58 -56.76 -20.08
N SER A 741 4.55 -58.01 -19.64
CA SER A 741 5.53 -58.54 -18.68
C SER A 741 6.88 -58.95 -19.30
N GLY A 742 6.99 -58.99 -20.63
CA GLY A 742 8.12 -59.63 -21.35
C GLY A 742 9.18 -58.73 -22.00
N SER A 743 9.07 -57.40 -21.93
CA SER A 743 9.98 -56.48 -22.65
C SER A 743 11.20 -56.06 -21.80
N ILE A 744 12.39 -56.55 -22.15
CA ILE A 744 13.66 -56.18 -21.47
C ILE A 744 13.96 -54.68 -21.65
N TYR A 745 13.68 -54.13 -22.83
CA TYR A 745 13.89 -52.71 -23.13
C TYR A 745 13.02 -51.80 -22.27
N PHE A 746 11.76 -52.19 -22.02
CA PHE A 746 10.88 -51.46 -21.10
C PHE A 746 11.45 -51.38 -19.68
N TYR A 747 11.91 -52.49 -19.12
CA TYR A 747 12.49 -52.49 -17.76
C TYR A 747 13.80 -51.70 -17.69
N ALA A 748 14.63 -51.74 -18.73
CA ALA A 748 15.85 -50.93 -18.82
C ALA A 748 15.55 -49.43 -18.89
N CYS A 749 14.63 -49.00 -19.77
CA CYS A 749 14.18 -47.61 -19.87
C CYS A 749 13.54 -47.13 -18.56
N THR A 750 12.74 -47.98 -17.91
CA THR A 750 12.10 -47.69 -16.63
C THR A 750 13.12 -47.50 -15.50
N ALA A 751 14.14 -48.36 -15.40
CA ALA A 751 15.17 -48.24 -14.37
C ALA A 751 15.93 -46.91 -14.48
N VAL A 752 16.30 -46.51 -15.70
CA VAL A 752 17.00 -45.23 -15.95
C VAL A 752 16.10 -44.03 -15.62
N SER A 753 14.87 -44.02 -16.13
CA SER A 753 13.96 -42.90 -15.92
C SER A 753 13.49 -42.78 -14.47
N LEU A 754 13.25 -43.89 -13.76
CA LEU A 754 12.94 -43.89 -12.34
C LEU A 754 14.09 -43.32 -11.49
N LEU A 755 15.34 -43.68 -11.80
CA LEU A 755 16.52 -43.16 -11.10
C LEU A 755 16.65 -41.64 -11.26
N VAL A 756 16.47 -41.13 -12.49
CA VAL A 756 16.54 -39.68 -12.76
C VAL A 756 15.40 -38.94 -12.05
N ILE A 757 14.17 -39.43 -12.14
CA ILE A 757 13.00 -38.80 -11.49
C ILE A 757 13.12 -38.84 -9.96
N ALA A 758 13.66 -39.92 -9.38
CA ALA A 758 13.90 -40.03 -7.95
C ALA A 758 14.99 -39.06 -7.47
N LEU A 759 16.07 -38.90 -8.24
CA LEU A 759 17.14 -37.94 -7.94
C LEU A 759 16.63 -36.50 -7.95
N ILE A 760 15.88 -36.12 -8.98
CA ILE A 760 15.29 -34.77 -9.11
C ILE A 760 14.36 -34.48 -7.93
N ASN A 761 13.45 -35.41 -7.60
CA ASN A 761 12.57 -35.27 -6.45
C ASN A 761 13.36 -35.17 -5.13
N GLY A 762 14.39 -36.00 -4.95
CA GLY A 762 15.26 -35.97 -3.76
C GLY A 762 15.94 -34.61 -3.57
N ILE A 763 16.47 -34.01 -4.63
CA ILE A 763 17.09 -32.67 -4.60
C ILE A 763 16.06 -31.61 -4.22
N LEU A 764 14.87 -31.63 -4.80
CA LEU A 764 13.82 -30.64 -4.54
C LEU A 764 13.20 -30.76 -3.15
N LEU A 765 13.12 -31.97 -2.57
CA LEU A 765 12.66 -32.17 -1.20
C LEU A 765 13.73 -31.80 -0.17
N ALA A 766 15.01 -31.77 -0.55
CA ALA A 766 16.12 -31.41 0.34
C ALA A 766 16.04 -29.96 0.84
N GLU A 767 15.32 -29.09 0.12
CA GLU A 767 15.11 -27.70 0.54
C GLU A 767 14.45 -27.58 1.92
N LYS A 768 13.45 -28.43 2.18
CA LYS A 768 12.63 -28.40 3.41
C LYS A 768 13.26 -29.19 4.55
N ASN A 769 14.34 -29.93 4.29
CA ASN A 769 14.94 -30.81 5.29
C ASN A 769 16.25 -30.20 5.83
N GLU A 770 16.23 -29.79 7.09
CA GLU A 770 17.39 -29.20 7.80
C GLU A 770 18.61 -30.14 7.88
N THR A 771 18.41 -31.45 7.73
CA THR A 771 19.48 -32.46 7.86
C THR A 771 20.31 -32.69 6.60
N MET A 772 20.01 -32.02 5.48
CA MET A 772 20.68 -32.25 4.19
C MET A 772 21.93 -31.37 4.01
N PRO A 773 22.99 -31.85 3.32
CA PRO A 773 24.20 -31.08 3.03
C PRO A 773 23.92 -29.72 2.37
N GLN A 774 24.65 -28.69 2.79
CA GLN A 774 24.46 -27.30 2.31
C GLN A 774 24.57 -27.18 0.79
N TRP A 775 25.47 -27.92 0.14
CA TRP A 775 25.63 -27.90 -1.31
C TRP A 775 24.38 -28.40 -2.05
N ILE A 776 23.67 -29.42 -1.53
CA ILE A 776 22.41 -29.92 -2.11
C ILE A 776 21.30 -28.89 -1.93
N ARG A 777 21.25 -28.23 -0.76
CA ARG A 777 20.28 -27.16 -0.50
C ARG A 777 20.49 -25.96 -1.44
N ASN A 778 21.74 -25.56 -1.68
CA ASN A 778 22.07 -24.47 -2.60
C ASN A 778 21.66 -24.80 -4.04
N VAL A 779 21.90 -26.05 -4.49
CA VAL A 779 21.42 -26.52 -5.80
C VAL A 779 19.90 -26.47 -5.87
N SER A 780 19.20 -26.92 -4.81
CA SER A 780 17.74 -26.82 -4.74
C SER A 780 17.27 -25.37 -4.85
N VAL A 781 17.81 -24.46 -4.03
CA VAL A 781 17.46 -23.02 -4.06
C VAL A 781 17.69 -22.40 -5.44
N SER A 782 18.82 -22.71 -6.08
CA SER A 782 19.11 -22.24 -7.44
C SER A 782 18.07 -22.71 -8.47
N ILE A 783 17.52 -23.93 -8.32
CA ILE A 783 16.42 -24.42 -9.17
C ILE A 783 15.12 -23.66 -8.89
N PHE A 784 14.84 -23.28 -7.63
CA PHE A 784 13.64 -22.51 -7.28
C PHE A 784 13.70 -21.04 -7.70
N GLU A 785 14.89 -20.43 -7.71
CA GLU A 785 15.10 -19.03 -8.10
C GLU A 785 15.15 -18.86 -9.62
N ASN A 786 15.61 -19.87 -10.35
CA ASN A 786 15.74 -19.78 -11.80
C ASN A 786 14.62 -20.55 -12.52
N ARG A 787 13.61 -19.80 -12.96
CA ARG A 787 12.45 -20.33 -13.68
C ARG A 787 12.82 -21.12 -14.95
N MET A 788 13.86 -20.71 -15.68
CA MET A 788 14.30 -21.42 -16.89
C MET A 788 14.87 -22.81 -16.58
N ILE A 789 15.61 -22.95 -15.48
CA ILE A 789 16.15 -24.23 -15.02
C ILE A 789 14.99 -25.15 -14.59
N ALA A 790 14.06 -24.64 -13.79
CA ALA A 790 12.90 -25.42 -13.34
C ALA A 790 12.04 -25.90 -14.52
N GLN A 791 11.81 -25.05 -15.54
CA GLN A 791 11.10 -25.43 -16.76
C GLN A 791 11.85 -26.50 -17.55
N SER A 792 13.17 -26.37 -17.69
CA SER A 792 13.99 -27.36 -18.40
C SER A 792 13.93 -28.73 -17.72
N ILE A 793 14.06 -28.78 -16.39
CA ILE A 793 13.96 -30.02 -15.60
C ILE A 793 12.56 -30.64 -15.72
N ALA A 794 11.49 -29.85 -15.62
CA ALA A 794 10.12 -30.33 -15.78
C ALA A 794 9.90 -30.96 -17.17
N SER A 795 10.45 -30.35 -18.21
CA SER A 795 10.40 -30.85 -19.59
C SER A 795 11.09 -32.19 -19.75
N VAL A 796 12.29 -32.32 -19.18
CA VAL A 796 13.06 -33.56 -19.18
C VAL A 796 12.24 -34.69 -18.54
N VAL A 797 11.58 -34.42 -17.40
CA VAL A 797 10.71 -35.43 -16.75
C VAL A 797 9.56 -35.85 -17.68
N VAL A 798 8.88 -34.92 -18.34
CA VAL A 798 7.79 -35.24 -19.29
C VAL A 798 8.31 -36.07 -20.47
N PHE A 799 9.43 -35.70 -21.08
CA PHE A 799 10.02 -36.47 -22.18
C PHE A 799 10.49 -37.85 -21.75
N LEU A 800 11.08 -38.00 -20.55
CA LEU A 800 11.43 -39.32 -20.00
C LEU A 800 10.19 -40.20 -19.80
N THR A 801 9.08 -39.63 -19.32
CA THR A 801 7.81 -40.37 -19.21
C THR A 801 7.30 -40.80 -20.59
N PHE A 802 7.41 -39.94 -21.61
CA PHE A 802 7.01 -40.25 -22.98
C PHE A 802 7.87 -41.34 -23.64
N ILE A 803 9.19 -41.28 -23.47
CA ILE A 803 10.12 -42.32 -23.95
C ILE A 803 9.79 -43.67 -23.32
N THR A 804 9.43 -43.69 -22.04
CA THR A 804 9.03 -44.92 -21.34
C THR A 804 7.75 -45.51 -21.95
N VAL A 805 6.78 -44.66 -22.33
CA VAL A 805 5.54 -45.09 -23.03
C VAL A 805 5.81 -45.62 -24.44
N LEU A 806 6.80 -45.08 -25.15
CA LEU A 806 7.19 -45.55 -26.49
C LEU A 806 8.03 -46.84 -26.47
N SER A 807 8.71 -47.14 -25.35
CA SER A 807 9.63 -48.28 -25.26
C SER A 807 9.05 -49.65 -25.66
N PRO A 808 7.77 -50.01 -25.38
CA PRO A 808 7.21 -51.29 -25.80
C PRO A 808 7.03 -51.42 -27.32
N LEU A 809 6.93 -50.29 -28.05
CA LEU A 809 6.78 -50.27 -29.51
C LEU A 809 8.03 -50.81 -30.22
N VAL A 810 9.22 -50.51 -29.69
CA VAL A 810 10.51 -51.00 -30.22
C VAL A 810 10.63 -52.52 -30.09
N THR A 811 10.02 -53.10 -29.06
CA THR A 811 10.03 -54.56 -28.88
C THR A 811 9.04 -55.29 -29.76
N LEU A 812 7.99 -54.61 -30.20
CA LEU A 812 6.96 -55.18 -31.08
C LEU A 812 7.46 -55.28 -32.55
N ASP A 813 8.34 -54.36 -32.97
CA ASP A 813 8.95 -54.34 -34.31
C ASP A 813 9.94 -55.52 -34.54
N ASN A 814 10.66 -55.94 -33.48
CA ASN A 814 11.62 -57.05 -33.55
C ASN A 814 11.00 -58.45 -33.39
N SER A 815 9.71 -58.56 -33.01
CA SER A 815 9.04 -59.85 -32.83
C SER A 815 8.26 -60.28 -34.08
N ASN A 816 8.97 -60.79 -35.08
CA ASN A 816 8.38 -61.65 -36.12
C ASN A 816 7.96 -63.01 -35.53
N VAL A 817 7.05 -63.04 -34.55
CA VAL A 817 6.51 -64.30 -34.01
C VAL A 817 5.06 -64.12 -33.54
N CYS A 818 4.13 -64.07 -34.49
CA CYS A 818 2.89 -64.85 -34.38
C CYS A 818 2.75 -65.89 -35.50
N CYS A 819 3.70 -65.94 -36.44
CA CYS A 819 3.69 -66.92 -37.53
C CYS A 819 5.11 -67.42 -37.80
N ASN A 820 5.51 -68.56 -37.25
CA ASN A 820 6.52 -69.40 -37.91
C ASN A 820 6.53 -70.82 -37.36
N MET A 821 6.01 -71.78 -38.14
CA MET A 821 6.83 -72.84 -38.75
C MET A 821 5.92 -73.73 -39.63
N THR A 822 6.24 -73.87 -40.91
CA THR A 822 6.88 -75.08 -41.50
C THR A 822 6.85 -74.94 -43.02
N SER A 823 8.03 -74.78 -43.62
CA SER A 823 8.22 -74.97 -45.07
C SER A 823 8.07 -76.46 -45.40
N PRO A 824 7.50 -76.85 -46.55
CA PRO A 824 7.42 -78.25 -46.94
C PRO A 824 8.77 -78.69 -47.52
N ALA A 825 9.43 -79.64 -46.86
CA ALA A 825 10.54 -80.39 -47.46
C ALA A 825 10.11 -81.85 -47.59
N ASP A 826 10.08 -82.34 -48.83
CA ASP A 826 9.89 -83.73 -49.21
C ASP A 826 10.84 -84.66 -48.46
N THR A 827 10.35 -85.80 -47.96
CA THR A 827 10.89 -87.15 -48.23
C THR A 827 10.18 -88.24 -47.43
N HIS A 828 10.17 -89.42 -48.03
CA HIS A 828 9.57 -90.68 -47.60
C HIS A 828 10.16 -91.25 -46.29
N ASP A 829 9.33 -92.12 -45.70
CA ASP A 829 9.65 -93.32 -44.91
C ASP A 829 9.47 -93.34 -43.38
N ASN A 830 8.88 -94.47 -42.99
CA ASN A 830 8.51 -94.95 -41.67
C ASN A 830 9.68 -94.94 -40.68
N LEU A 831 9.47 -94.51 -39.43
CA LEU A 831 9.69 -95.30 -38.20
C LEU A 831 9.44 -94.43 -36.94
N THR A 832 8.96 -95.11 -35.91
CA THR A 832 8.56 -94.68 -34.56
C THR A 832 9.56 -93.81 -33.79
N VAL A 833 9.11 -92.65 -33.30
CA VAL A 833 9.64 -92.01 -32.07
C VAL A 833 8.49 -91.43 -31.26
N ILE A 834 8.34 -91.91 -30.03
CA ILE A 834 7.46 -91.33 -29.00
C ILE A 834 8.06 -89.97 -28.62
N VAL A 835 7.42 -88.89 -29.07
CA VAL A 835 7.64 -87.54 -28.51
C VAL A 835 6.37 -87.15 -27.76
N GLN A 836 6.50 -87.13 -26.43
CA GLN A 836 5.48 -86.60 -25.53
C GLN A 836 5.33 -85.10 -25.81
N SER A 837 4.23 -84.72 -26.46
CA SER A 837 3.89 -83.32 -26.74
C SER A 837 3.46 -82.64 -25.43
N THR A 838 4.40 -81.95 -24.81
CA THR A 838 4.10 -80.93 -23.79
C THR A 838 3.21 -79.86 -24.44
N GLN A 839 2.00 -79.68 -23.90
CA GLN A 839 1.13 -78.57 -24.25
C GLN A 839 1.83 -77.25 -23.93
N VAL A 840 2.25 -76.51 -24.96
CA VAL A 840 2.63 -75.10 -24.82
C VAL A 840 1.35 -74.31 -24.92
N ALA A 841 0.92 -73.74 -23.79
CA ALA A 841 -0.17 -72.78 -23.73
C ALA A 841 0.16 -71.57 -24.63
N GLN A 842 -0.65 -71.35 -25.66
CA GLN A 842 -0.60 -70.15 -26.49
C GLN A 842 -0.99 -68.94 -25.62
N GLY A 843 -0.03 -68.03 -25.37
CA GLY A 843 -0.29 -66.76 -24.68
C GLY A 843 -0.99 -65.74 -25.60
N PRO A 844 -1.72 -64.76 -25.04
CA PRO A 844 -2.37 -63.71 -25.82
C PRO A 844 -1.36 -62.85 -26.60
N CYS A 845 -1.72 -62.38 -27.79
CA CYS A 845 -0.85 -61.55 -28.62
C CYS A 845 -0.70 -60.15 -28.00
N TYR A 846 0.50 -59.87 -27.49
CA TYR A 846 0.85 -58.66 -26.77
C TYR A 846 0.66 -57.35 -27.58
N TYR A 847 0.64 -57.42 -28.92
CA TYR A 847 0.43 -56.27 -29.81
C TYR A 847 -0.97 -55.66 -29.65
N THR A 848 -2.01 -56.49 -29.67
CA THR A 848 -3.41 -56.04 -29.56
C THR A 848 -3.72 -55.38 -28.21
N LEU A 849 -3.14 -55.93 -27.14
CA LEU A 849 -3.32 -55.42 -25.77
C LEU A 849 -2.64 -54.05 -25.58
N PHE A 850 -1.50 -53.83 -26.25
CA PHE A 850 -0.79 -52.57 -26.26
C PHE A 850 -1.49 -51.50 -27.10
N ALA A 851 -2.10 -51.87 -28.24
CA ALA A 851 -2.83 -50.94 -29.10
C ALA A 851 -3.99 -50.23 -28.36
N ASP A 852 -4.72 -50.94 -27.50
CA ASP A 852 -5.79 -50.37 -26.66
C ASP A 852 -5.25 -49.55 -25.48
N LEU A 853 -4.05 -49.86 -24.98
CA LEU A 853 -3.42 -49.17 -23.85
C LEU A 853 -2.69 -47.88 -24.27
N PHE A 854 -2.12 -47.85 -25.48
CA PHE A 854 -1.26 -46.78 -25.95
C PHE A 854 -1.92 -45.38 -25.92
N PRO A 855 -3.18 -45.18 -26.39
CA PRO A 855 -3.87 -43.88 -26.28
C PRO A 855 -4.07 -43.42 -24.82
N VAL A 856 -4.36 -44.37 -23.91
CA VAL A 856 -4.53 -44.11 -22.48
C VAL A 856 -3.21 -43.60 -21.85
N LEU A 857 -2.08 -44.21 -22.21
CA LEU A 857 -0.77 -43.82 -21.69
C LEU A 857 -0.33 -42.44 -22.21
N VAL A 858 -0.60 -42.14 -23.49
CA VAL A 858 -0.33 -40.81 -24.06
C VAL A 858 -1.18 -39.74 -23.38
N MET A 859 -2.43 -40.04 -23.00
CA MET A 859 -3.25 -39.14 -22.19
C MET A 859 -2.65 -38.88 -20.81
N LEU A 860 -2.11 -39.90 -20.14
CA LEU A 860 -1.42 -39.71 -18.85
C LEU A 860 -0.15 -38.85 -18.99
N VAL A 861 0.62 -38.98 -20.08
CA VAL A 861 1.77 -38.10 -20.38
C VAL A 861 1.32 -36.65 -20.63
N MET A 862 0.19 -36.45 -21.31
CA MET A 862 -0.36 -35.11 -21.45
C MET A 862 -0.83 -34.53 -20.11
N VAL A 863 -1.36 -35.36 -19.19
CA VAL A 863 -1.69 -34.96 -17.81
C VAL A 863 -0.43 -34.61 -17.01
N THR A 864 0.67 -35.35 -17.12
CA THR A 864 1.93 -34.99 -16.43
C THR A 864 2.46 -33.62 -16.88
N CYS A 865 2.31 -33.29 -18.17
CA CYS A 865 2.62 -31.97 -18.69
C CYS A 865 1.71 -30.88 -18.12
N ALA A 866 0.42 -31.16 -17.93
CA ALA A 866 -0.55 -30.23 -17.38
C ALA A 866 -0.31 -29.90 -15.90
N VAL A 867 0.13 -30.88 -15.10
CA VAL A 867 0.48 -30.73 -13.66
C VAL A 867 1.53 -29.64 -13.42
N TYR A 868 2.49 -29.47 -14.35
CA TYR A 868 3.51 -28.43 -14.22
C TYR A 868 2.93 -27.05 -14.55
N GLN A 869 2.53 -26.31 -13.50
CA GLN A 869 2.00 -24.94 -13.63
C GLN A 869 3.08 -23.90 -13.92
N ILE A 870 4.35 -24.20 -13.62
CA ILE A 870 5.50 -23.31 -13.87
C ILE A 870 5.86 -23.14 -15.36
N LEU A 871 5.50 -24.12 -16.20
CA LEU A 871 5.71 -24.07 -17.65
C LEU A 871 4.88 -22.94 -18.26
N THR A 872 5.53 -22.06 -19.03
CA THR A 872 4.81 -21.06 -19.83
C THR A 872 3.89 -21.75 -20.82
N SER A 873 2.77 -21.12 -21.14
CA SER A 873 1.79 -21.65 -22.09
C SER A 873 2.41 -21.97 -23.45
N VAL A 874 3.32 -21.13 -23.95
CA VAL A 874 4.05 -21.38 -25.22
C VAL A 874 4.86 -22.68 -25.15
N PHE A 875 5.64 -22.86 -24.08
CA PHE A 875 6.47 -24.03 -23.92
C PHE A 875 5.63 -25.30 -23.73
N LYS A 876 4.54 -25.21 -22.96
CA LYS A 876 3.61 -26.32 -22.76
C LYS A 876 2.92 -26.73 -24.07
N VAL A 877 2.49 -25.77 -24.88
CA VAL A 877 1.94 -26.02 -26.24
C VAL A 877 2.96 -26.75 -27.11
N ALA A 878 4.23 -26.33 -27.09
CA ALA A 878 5.29 -26.99 -27.86
C ALA A 878 5.47 -28.47 -27.44
N VAL A 879 5.59 -28.74 -26.13
CA VAL A 879 5.74 -30.12 -25.61
C VAL A 879 4.52 -30.98 -25.95
N LEU A 880 3.30 -30.47 -25.72
CA LEU A 880 2.07 -31.19 -26.06
C LEU A 880 1.95 -31.45 -27.57
N SER A 881 2.36 -30.49 -28.41
CA SER A 881 2.32 -30.67 -29.88
C SER A 881 3.28 -31.76 -30.34
N ILE A 882 4.48 -31.85 -29.75
CA ILE A 882 5.44 -32.92 -30.05
C ILE A 882 4.85 -34.29 -29.66
N VAL A 883 4.29 -34.42 -28.45
CA VAL A 883 3.68 -35.67 -27.96
C VAL A 883 2.53 -36.11 -28.86
N VAL A 884 1.62 -35.20 -29.22
CA VAL A 884 0.48 -35.49 -30.10
C VAL A 884 0.93 -35.81 -31.52
N ALA A 885 1.88 -35.07 -32.10
CA ALA A 885 2.41 -35.34 -33.43
C ALA A 885 3.05 -36.73 -33.50
N CYS A 886 3.87 -37.09 -32.51
CA CYS A 886 4.46 -38.42 -32.42
C CYS A 886 3.39 -39.52 -32.30
N TYR A 887 2.35 -39.32 -31.49
CA TYR A 887 1.22 -40.26 -31.40
C TYR A 887 0.51 -40.44 -32.74
N LEU A 888 0.19 -39.34 -33.43
CA LEU A 888 -0.48 -39.40 -34.73
C LEU A 888 0.39 -40.07 -35.80
N ILE A 889 1.70 -39.81 -35.81
CA ILE A 889 2.66 -40.48 -36.72
C ILE A 889 2.69 -41.98 -36.46
N VAL A 890 2.80 -42.40 -35.19
CA VAL A 890 2.78 -43.83 -34.81
C VAL A 890 1.45 -44.47 -35.19
N SER A 891 0.33 -43.80 -34.90
CA SER A 891 -1.01 -44.28 -35.23
C SER A 891 -1.26 -44.38 -36.74
N MET A 892 -0.69 -43.47 -37.53
CA MET A 892 -0.76 -43.48 -39.00
C MET A 892 0.13 -44.59 -39.58
N TYR A 893 1.34 -44.78 -39.04
CA TYR A 893 2.23 -45.86 -39.44
C TYR A 893 1.58 -47.22 -39.21
N GLN A 894 1.00 -47.43 -38.02
CA GLN A 894 0.25 -48.64 -37.70
C GLN A 894 -1.03 -48.81 -38.56
N ALA A 895 -1.61 -47.73 -39.09
CA ALA A 895 -2.79 -47.80 -39.96
C ALA A 895 -2.44 -48.08 -41.43
N LEU A 896 -1.20 -47.79 -41.86
CA LEU A 896 -0.70 -48.12 -43.19
C LEU A 896 -0.28 -49.59 -43.31
N ASP A 897 0.12 -50.20 -42.20
CA ASP A 897 0.63 -51.58 -42.13
C ASP A 897 -0.50 -52.63 -42.00
N GLU A 898 -1.68 -52.24 -41.51
CA GLU A 898 -2.85 -53.13 -41.37
C GLU A 898 -3.78 -53.04 -42.60
N GLU A 899 -3.86 -54.13 -43.37
CA GLU A 899 -4.82 -54.29 -44.47
C GLU A 899 -6.26 -54.45 -43.89
N ASN A 900 -6.96 -53.33 -43.79
CA ASN A 900 -8.42 -53.22 -43.94
C ASN A 900 -9.38 -53.55 -42.76
N ASN A 901 -9.00 -53.53 -41.46
CA ASN A 901 -9.97 -53.93 -40.41
C ASN A 901 -10.17 -53.11 -39.11
N ASP A 902 -9.63 -51.90 -38.90
CA ASP A 902 -10.09 -51.09 -37.74
C ASP A 902 -9.88 -49.56 -37.82
N GLN A 903 -10.25 -48.96 -38.94
CA GLN A 903 -9.97 -47.54 -39.20
C GLN A 903 -10.75 -46.61 -38.26
N THR A 904 -11.98 -46.99 -37.85
CA THR A 904 -12.92 -46.14 -37.09
C THR A 904 -12.47 -45.79 -35.67
N GLY A 905 -12.03 -46.77 -34.88
CA GLY A 905 -11.60 -46.56 -33.49
C GLY A 905 -10.38 -45.65 -33.38
N ARG A 906 -9.46 -45.75 -34.36
CA ARG A 906 -8.24 -44.93 -34.44
C ARG A 906 -8.53 -43.47 -34.78
N TRP A 907 -9.47 -43.19 -35.70
CA TRP A 907 -9.93 -41.81 -35.98
C TRP A 907 -10.60 -41.18 -34.76
N LEU A 908 -11.42 -41.93 -34.03
CA LEU A 908 -12.05 -41.47 -32.80
C LEU A 908 -11.00 -41.11 -31.74
N ALA A 909 -9.97 -41.98 -31.56
CA ALA A 909 -8.83 -41.72 -30.68
C ALA A 909 -8.04 -40.48 -31.08
N GLY A 910 -7.75 -40.30 -32.37
CA GLY A 910 -7.08 -39.11 -32.90
C GLY A 910 -7.84 -37.81 -32.63
N VAL A 911 -9.15 -37.78 -32.90
CA VAL A 911 -10.00 -36.60 -32.65
C VAL A 911 -9.99 -36.22 -31.18
N LEU A 912 -10.19 -37.19 -30.28
CA LEU A 912 -10.27 -36.92 -28.84
C LEU A 912 -8.91 -36.52 -28.24
N VAL A 913 -7.78 -37.02 -28.74
CA VAL A 913 -6.43 -36.56 -28.34
C VAL A 913 -6.19 -35.10 -28.75
N ILE A 914 -6.61 -34.70 -29.95
CA ILE A 914 -6.52 -33.30 -30.42
C ILE A 914 -7.40 -32.38 -29.56
N PHE A 915 -8.63 -32.80 -29.26
CA PHE A 915 -9.51 -32.03 -28.38
C PHE A 915 -8.94 -31.94 -26.96
N PHE A 916 -8.37 -33.01 -26.41
CA PHE A 916 -7.73 -32.96 -25.10
C PHE A 916 -6.54 -32.02 -25.07
N MET A 917 -5.72 -31.99 -26.12
CA MET A 917 -4.66 -30.99 -26.27
C MET A 917 -5.24 -29.57 -26.25
N ALA A 918 -6.31 -29.28 -26.99
CA ALA A 918 -6.99 -27.98 -26.94
C ALA A 918 -7.49 -27.62 -25.54
N PHE A 919 -8.06 -28.58 -24.79
CA PHE A 919 -8.49 -28.37 -23.41
C PHE A 919 -7.32 -28.08 -22.47
N LEU A 920 -6.22 -28.81 -22.56
CA LEU A 920 -5.03 -28.58 -21.74
C LEU A 920 -4.36 -27.24 -22.05
N VAL A 921 -4.36 -26.81 -23.32
CA VAL A 921 -3.87 -25.49 -23.72
C VAL A 921 -4.75 -24.39 -23.14
N ALA A 922 -6.08 -24.51 -23.26
CA ALA A 922 -7.02 -23.56 -22.65
C ALA A 922 -6.85 -23.49 -21.13
N HIS A 923 -6.72 -24.65 -20.47
CA HIS A 923 -6.42 -24.74 -19.04
C HIS A 923 -5.11 -24.01 -18.68
N SER A 924 -4.04 -24.25 -19.44
CA SER A 924 -2.73 -23.65 -19.17
C SER A 924 -2.73 -22.13 -19.36
N GLN A 925 -3.39 -21.64 -20.40
CA GLN A 925 -3.54 -20.19 -20.63
C GLN A 925 -4.35 -19.53 -19.51
N HIS A 926 -5.39 -20.21 -19.03
CA HIS A 926 -6.19 -19.71 -17.92
C HIS A 926 -5.38 -19.62 -16.61
N THR A 927 -4.66 -20.70 -16.26
CA THR A 927 -3.84 -20.71 -15.05
C THR A 927 -2.75 -19.63 -15.12
N GLU A 928 -2.05 -19.50 -16.25
CA GLU A 928 -0.99 -18.49 -16.41
C GLU A 928 -1.55 -17.06 -16.35
N ALA A 929 -2.68 -16.79 -17.00
CA ALA A 929 -3.31 -15.47 -16.95
C ALA A 929 -3.73 -15.09 -15.52
N THR A 930 -4.22 -16.06 -14.73
CA THR A 930 -4.60 -15.83 -13.33
C THR A 930 -3.39 -15.46 -12.49
N TYR A 931 -2.28 -16.21 -12.59
CA TYR A 931 -1.04 -15.90 -11.86
C TYR A 931 -0.43 -14.55 -12.25
N ARG A 932 -0.44 -14.20 -13.55
CA ARG A 932 0.08 -12.92 -14.02
C ARG A 932 -0.73 -11.72 -13.52
N LEU A 933 -2.06 -11.84 -13.50
CA LEU A 933 -2.93 -10.78 -12.97
C LEU A 933 -2.75 -10.61 -11.46
N ASP A 934 -2.58 -11.71 -10.72
CA ASP A 934 -2.31 -11.68 -9.29
C ASP A 934 -0.98 -10.97 -8.99
N PHE A 935 0.09 -11.32 -9.71
CA PHE A 935 1.37 -10.63 -9.64
C PHE A 935 1.26 -9.13 -9.94
N LEU A 936 0.51 -8.77 -11.00
CA LEU A 936 0.32 -7.37 -11.38
C LEU A 936 -0.40 -6.57 -10.28
N TRP A 937 -1.42 -7.14 -9.63
CA TRP A 937 -2.13 -6.49 -8.53
C TRP A 937 -1.25 -6.33 -7.30
N LYS A 938 -0.46 -7.36 -6.99
CA LYS A 938 0.53 -7.30 -5.92
C LYS A 938 1.55 -6.18 -6.18
N LEU A 939 2.08 -6.10 -7.40
CA LEU A 939 3.04 -5.07 -7.79
C LEU A 939 2.43 -3.66 -7.69
N GLN A 940 1.23 -3.45 -8.24
CA GLN A 940 0.55 -2.16 -8.18
C GLN A 940 0.32 -1.71 -6.73
N ALA A 941 -0.13 -2.63 -5.88
CA ALA A 941 -0.43 -2.29 -4.50
C ALA A 941 0.85 -2.05 -3.67
N THR A 942 1.98 -2.71 -4.00
CA THR A 942 3.28 -2.38 -3.41
C THR A 942 3.82 -1.03 -3.88
N GLU A 943 3.73 -0.70 -5.16
CA GLU A 943 4.21 0.60 -5.68
C GLU A 943 3.41 1.77 -5.08
N GLU A 944 2.08 1.64 -5.00
CA GLU A 944 1.24 2.63 -4.33
C GLU A 944 1.56 2.73 -2.83
N LYS A 945 1.85 1.60 -2.15
CA LYS A 945 2.27 1.59 -0.75
C LYS A 945 3.58 2.35 -0.55
N ASP A 946 4.59 2.11 -1.39
CA ASP A 946 5.89 2.78 -1.31
C ASP A 946 5.73 4.30 -1.50
N GLU A 947 4.93 4.74 -2.48
CA GLU A 947 4.60 6.16 -2.67
C GLU A 947 3.94 6.78 -1.44
N MET A 948 3.04 6.05 -0.79
CA MET A 948 2.35 6.50 0.41
C MET A 948 3.28 6.55 1.64
N GLU A 949 4.21 5.62 1.76
CA GLU A 949 5.25 5.65 2.80
C GLU A 949 6.18 6.85 2.64
N HIS A 950 6.59 7.16 1.41
CA HIS A 950 7.34 8.38 1.11
C HIS A 950 6.56 9.65 1.50
N LEU A 951 5.26 9.69 1.18
CA LEU A 951 4.40 10.81 1.53
C LEU A 951 4.17 10.93 3.05
N LYS A 952 4.05 9.80 3.76
CA LYS A 952 3.96 9.76 5.23
C LYS A 952 5.24 10.27 5.88
N ALA A 953 6.41 9.79 5.46
CA ALA A 953 7.70 10.25 5.97
C ALA A 953 7.90 11.75 5.72
N TYR A 954 7.47 12.22 4.54
CA TYR A 954 7.47 13.63 4.19
C TYR A 954 6.56 14.47 5.10
N ASN A 955 5.31 14.05 5.29
CA ASN A 955 4.35 14.75 6.16
C ASN A 955 4.78 14.72 7.63
N GLN A 956 5.38 13.63 8.10
CA GLN A 956 5.93 13.53 9.46
C GLN A 956 7.07 14.55 9.67
N LYS A 957 7.94 14.75 8.66
CA LYS A 957 8.99 15.77 8.70
C LYS A 957 8.41 17.19 8.74
N LEU A 958 7.32 17.45 8.00
CA LEU A 958 6.61 18.73 8.06
C LEU A 958 5.97 18.96 9.44
N LEU A 959 5.35 17.92 10.02
CA LEU A 959 4.72 18.00 11.33
C LEU A 959 5.75 18.27 12.44
N ALA A 960 6.91 17.62 12.39
CA ALA A 960 8.03 17.87 13.30
C ALA A 960 8.61 19.30 13.16
N ASN A 961 8.34 19.98 12.04
CA ASN A 961 8.72 21.38 11.87
C ASN A 961 7.70 22.36 12.47
N ILE A 962 6.51 21.90 12.85
CA ILE A 962 5.44 22.72 13.42
C ILE A 962 5.36 22.51 14.93
N LEU A 963 5.27 21.25 15.37
CA LEU A 963 5.17 20.87 16.78
C LEU A 963 6.50 20.29 17.28
N PRO A 964 6.78 20.33 18.59
CA PRO A 964 7.85 19.52 19.18
C PRO A 964 7.66 18.03 18.87
N GLU A 965 8.76 17.29 18.69
CA GLU A 965 8.72 15.87 18.30
C GLU A 965 7.91 15.02 19.29
N HIS A 966 8.17 15.19 20.59
CA HIS A 966 7.46 14.48 21.66
C HIS A 966 5.96 14.80 21.73
N VAL A 967 5.58 16.04 21.38
CA VAL A 967 4.17 16.46 21.30
C VAL A 967 3.52 15.82 20.08
N ALA A 968 4.18 15.83 18.92
CA ALA A 968 3.66 15.23 17.71
C ALA A 968 3.40 13.73 17.89
N GLU A 969 4.30 12.99 18.55
CA GLU A 969 4.10 11.57 18.88
C GLU A 969 2.90 11.34 19.80
N HIS A 970 2.72 12.19 20.82
CA HIS A 970 1.54 12.12 21.70
C HIS A 970 0.24 12.33 20.92
N PHE A 971 0.18 13.34 20.05
CA PHE A 971 -0.99 13.56 19.20
C PHE A 971 -1.25 12.36 18.29
N LEU A 972 -0.23 11.87 17.58
CA LEU A 972 -0.37 10.73 16.66
C LEU A 972 -0.79 9.41 17.33
N SER A 973 -0.41 9.19 18.59
CA SER A 973 -0.77 7.97 19.34
C SER A 973 -2.13 8.05 20.04
N THR A 974 -2.57 9.25 20.41
CA THR A 974 -3.70 9.49 21.32
C THR A 974 -4.91 10.12 20.62
N PHE A 975 -4.93 10.28 19.28
CA PHE A 975 -6.00 10.95 18.52
C PHE A 975 -7.44 10.43 18.74
N ASN A 976 -7.61 9.22 19.30
CA ASN A 976 -8.93 8.67 19.65
C ASN A 976 -9.41 9.00 21.08
N SER A 977 -8.63 9.76 21.84
CA SER A 977 -8.96 10.23 23.19
C SER A 977 -8.87 11.75 23.22
N ASP A 978 -9.91 12.40 23.75
CA ASP A 978 -10.02 13.86 23.92
C ASP A 978 -9.00 14.45 24.94
N GLU A 979 -7.85 13.79 25.14
CA GLU A 979 -6.86 14.14 26.16
C GLU A 979 -5.94 15.25 25.65
N LEU A 980 -6.05 16.42 26.29
CA LEU A 980 -5.26 17.61 25.98
C LEU A 980 -3.81 17.44 26.47
N TYR A 981 -2.85 17.76 25.60
CA TYR A 981 -1.43 17.76 26.00
C TYR A 981 -1.14 18.91 26.97
N HIS A 982 -0.67 18.56 28.17
CA HIS A 982 -0.22 19.49 29.20
C HIS A 982 0.94 18.87 29.99
N GLU A 983 1.96 19.67 30.32
CA GLU A 983 3.10 19.25 31.14
C GLU A 983 3.53 20.40 32.06
N GLN A 984 3.73 20.10 33.35
CA GLN A 984 4.31 21.03 34.31
C GLN A 984 5.83 20.84 34.34
N CYS A 985 6.58 21.90 34.04
CA CYS A 985 8.04 21.87 34.00
C CYS A 985 8.64 22.79 35.07
N ASP A 986 9.28 22.20 36.09
CA ASP A 986 9.74 22.95 37.28
C ASP A 986 10.97 23.86 37.05
N SER A 987 11.83 23.51 36.10
CA SER A 987 13.13 24.18 35.88
C SER A 987 13.38 24.36 34.38
N VAL A 988 12.86 25.45 33.83
CA VAL A 988 13.01 25.82 32.42
C VAL A 988 13.74 27.15 32.30
N CYS A 989 14.76 27.19 31.43
CA CYS A 989 15.48 28.42 31.10
C CYS A 989 14.88 29.04 29.85
N ILE A 990 14.54 30.32 29.90
CA ILE A 990 13.78 31.04 28.87
C ILE A 990 14.61 32.22 28.39
N MET A 991 14.67 32.40 27.08
CA MET A 991 15.37 33.50 26.43
C MET A 991 14.42 34.26 25.50
N PHE A 992 14.42 35.58 25.64
CA PHE A 992 13.89 36.53 24.67
C PHE A 992 15.05 37.31 24.07
N ALA A 993 15.16 37.32 22.74
CA ALA A 993 16.15 38.10 22.01
C ALA A 993 15.45 39.00 21.00
N SER A 994 15.54 40.31 21.19
CA SER A 994 14.84 41.29 20.35
C SER A 994 15.83 42.20 19.63
N ILE A 995 15.45 42.64 18.42
CA ILE A 995 16.18 43.63 17.62
C ILE A 995 15.34 44.92 17.58
N PRO A 996 15.50 45.85 18.56
CA PRO A 996 14.58 46.98 18.72
C PRO A 996 14.65 47.97 17.56
N ASN A 997 15.83 48.20 16.99
CA ASN A 997 16.02 49.14 15.89
C ASN A 997 15.57 48.60 14.53
N PHE A 998 15.03 47.38 14.47
CA PHE A 998 14.43 46.88 13.24
C PHE A 998 13.19 47.69 12.84
N SER A 999 12.42 48.22 13.79
CA SER A 999 11.27 49.07 13.49
C SER A 999 11.65 50.38 12.80
N GLU A 1000 12.84 50.94 13.12
CA GLU A 1000 13.37 52.13 12.45
C GLU A 1000 13.87 51.81 11.04
N PHE A 1001 14.40 50.59 10.84
CA PHE A 1001 14.82 50.09 9.54
C PHE A 1001 13.65 49.70 8.63
N TYR A 1002 12.52 49.29 9.21
CA TYR A 1002 11.35 48.88 8.46
C TYR A 1002 10.67 50.09 7.82
N VAL A 1003 10.96 50.31 6.53
CA VAL A 1003 10.35 51.39 5.75
C VAL A 1003 9.59 50.81 4.56
N GLU A 1004 8.31 51.17 4.48
CA GLU A 1004 7.38 50.76 3.43
C GLU A 1004 7.42 51.73 2.24
N LEU A 1005 8.58 51.87 1.59
CA LEU A 1005 8.74 52.66 0.37
C LEU A 1005 8.55 51.79 -0.89
N GLU A 1006 8.02 52.37 -1.97
CA GLU A 1006 7.92 51.68 -3.28
C GLU A 1006 9.28 51.15 -3.78
N ALA A 1007 10.36 51.89 -3.53
CA ALA A 1007 11.73 51.48 -3.86
C ALA A 1007 12.20 50.21 -3.13
N ASN A 1008 11.53 49.82 -2.04
CA ASN A 1008 11.84 48.68 -1.20
C ASN A 1008 10.80 47.55 -1.33
N ASN A 1009 10.08 47.52 -2.47
CA ASN A 1009 8.90 46.67 -2.65
C ASN A 1009 7.93 46.77 -1.46
N GLU A 1010 7.72 47.99 -0.97
CA GLU A 1010 6.80 48.32 0.12
C GLU A 1010 7.05 47.58 1.45
N GLY A 1011 8.31 47.20 1.71
CA GLY A 1011 8.74 46.58 2.97
C GLY A 1011 9.01 45.08 2.90
N VAL A 1012 8.74 44.42 1.77
CA VAL A 1012 9.01 42.98 1.57
C VAL A 1012 10.50 42.66 1.64
N GLU A 1013 11.37 43.53 1.12
CA GLU A 1013 12.83 43.33 1.18
C GLU A 1013 13.35 43.40 2.63
N CYS A 1014 12.78 44.26 3.48
CA CYS A 1014 13.10 44.30 4.91
C CYS A 1014 12.73 42.98 5.60
N LEU A 1015 11.55 42.42 5.27
CA LEU A 1015 11.13 41.12 5.79
C LEU A 1015 11.99 39.97 5.26
N ARG A 1016 12.49 40.08 4.02
CA ARG A 1016 13.48 39.13 3.50
C ARG A 1016 14.76 39.18 4.32
N LEU A 1017 15.26 40.37 4.67
CA LEU A 1017 16.44 40.49 5.52
C LEU A 1017 16.21 39.88 6.91
N LEU A 1018 15.04 40.14 7.51
CA LEU A 1018 14.64 39.56 8.80
C LEU A 1018 14.56 38.03 8.73
N ASN A 1019 13.99 37.48 7.64
CA ASN A 1019 13.94 36.04 7.40
C ASN A 1019 15.32 35.40 7.47
N GLU A 1020 16.32 36.08 6.92
CA GLU A 1020 17.69 35.58 6.79
C GLU A 1020 18.41 35.62 8.14
N ILE A 1021 18.18 36.66 8.94
CA ILE A 1021 18.65 36.73 10.34
C ILE A 1021 18.05 35.57 11.16
N ILE A 1022 16.72 35.36 11.07
CA ILE A 1022 16.03 34.27 11.78
C ILE A 1022 16.52 32.90 11.28
N ALA A 1023 16.74 32.75 9.97
CA ALA A 1023 17.26 31.51 9.39
C ALA A 1023 18.66 31.20 9.90
N ASP A 1024 19.55 32.20 9.99
CA ASP A 1024 20.88 32.03 10.58
C ASP A 1024 20.80 31.61 12.05
N PHE A 1025 19.86 32.16 12.83
CA PHE A 1025 19.62 31.72 14.22
C PHE A 1025 19.09 30.28 14.30
N ASP A 1026 18.19 29.89 13.39
CA ASP A 1026 17.63 28.54 13.29
C ASP A 1026 18.70 27.51 12.85
N GLU A 1027 19.66 27.90 12.00
CA GLU A 1027 20.80 27.08 11.61
C GLU A 1027 21.76 26.83 12.78
N ILE A 1028 22.06 27.85 13.59
CA ILE A 1028 22.86 27.67 14.82
C ILE A 1028 22.16 26.68 15.75
N LEU A 1029 20.83 26.77 15.89
CA LEU A 1029 20.04 25.85 16.70
C LEU A 1029 20.07 24.39 16.19
N ALA A 1030 20.56 24.14 14.97
CA ALA A 1030 20.72 22.80 14.44
C ALA A 1030 21.97 22.07 14.95
N ASP A 1031 22.94 22.78 15.56
CA ASP A 1031 24.14 22.16 16.10
C ASP A 1031 23.83 21.26 17.30
N GLU A 1032 24.55 20.12 17.41
CA GLU A 1032 24.35 19.15 18.50
C GLU A 1032 24.50 19.75 19.91
N LYS A 1033 25.32 20.80 20.05
CA LYS A 1033 25.54 21.51 21.32
C LYS A 1033 24.27 22.17 21.87
N PHE A 1034 23.34 22.55 20.99
CA PHE A 1034 22.11 23.27 21.33
C PHE A 1034 20.86 22.38 21.29
N ARG A 1035 21.02 21.05 21.25
CA ARG A 1035 19.90 20.08 21.25
C ARG A 1035 18.90 20.26 22.40
N TYR A 1036 19.33 20.84 23.52
CA TYR A 1036 18.49 21.10 24.70
C TYR A 1036 17.55 22.30 24.54
N ILE A 1037 17.79 23.15 23.53
CA ILE A 1037 17.07 24.39 23.30
C ILE A 1037 16.03 24.16 22.21
N GLU A 1038 14.80 24.57 22.52
CA GLU A 1038 13.69 24.55 21.59
C GLU A 1038 13.22 25.98 21.30
N LYS A 1039 13.10 26.31 20.02
CA LYS A 1039 12.43 27.53 19.57
C LYS A 1039 10.95 27.41 19.89
N ILE A 1040 10.40 28.39 20.60
CA ILE A 1040 8.96 28.46 20.89
C ILE A 1040 8.27 29.19 19.76
N LYS A 1041 8.69 30.43 19.49
CA LYS A 1041 8.11 31.30 18.45
C LYS A 1041 9.02 32.47 18.10
N SER A 1042 8.81 33.02 16.91
CA SER A 1042 9.25 34.37 16.56
C SER A 1042 8.01 35.28 16.52
N THR A 1043 8.10 36.49 17.06
CA THR A 1043 7.03 37.49 17.02
C THR A 1043 7.65 38.81 16.60
N GLY A 1044 7.34 39.27 15.39
CA GLY A 1044 8.05 40.39 14.77
C GLY A 1044 9.57 40.15 14.74
N ALA A 1045 10.34 41.09 15.27
CA ALA A 1045 11.79 41.01 15.40
C ALA A 1045 12.28 40.40 16.74
N THR A 1046 11.41 39.69 17.45
CA THR A 1046 11.73 39.02 18.72
C THR A 1046 11.76 37.51 18.56
N TYR A 1047 12.88 36.89 18.97
CA TYR A 1047 13.11 35.45 18.97
C TYR A 1047 12.94 34.88 20.38
N MET A 1048 12.06 33.90 20.55
CA MET A 1048 11.79 33.24 21.83
C MET A 1048 12.23 31.78 21.78
N ALA A 1049 13.08 31.40 22.74
CA ALA A 1049 13.55 30.03 22.92
C ALA A 1049 13.50 29.62 24.39
N ALA A 1050 13.34 28.32 24.63
CA ALA A 1050 13.36 27.75 25.98
C ALA A 1050 14.13 26.42 26.01
N SER A 1051 14.75 26.10 27.14
CA SER A 1051 15.47 24.86 27.36
C SER A 1051 15.04 24.16 28.64
N GLY A 1052 15.13 22.82 28.64
CA GLY A 1052 14.67 21.99 29.77
C GLY A 1052 13.18 21.67 29.75
N LEU A 1053 12.51 21.78 28.60
CA LEU A 1053 11.07 21.51 28.45
C LEU A 1053 10.69 20.03 28.51
N THR A 1054 11.60 19.11 28.16
CA THR A 1054 11.31 17.67 28.13
C THR A 1054 12.06 16.93 29.23
N LYS A 1055 11.53 15.78 29.68
CA LYS A 1055 12.22 14.92 30.66
C LYS A 1055 13.63 14.51 30.25
N SER A 1056 13.90 14.39 28.95
CA SER A 1056 15.23 14.04 28.42
C SER A 1056 16.19 15.24 28.37
N THR A 1057 15.66 16.47 28.25
CA THR A 1057 16.47 17.71 28.21
C THR A 1057 16.57 18.43 29.56
N ARG A 1058 15.74 18.06 30.54
CA ARG A 1058 15.74 18.61 31.89
C ARG A 1058 16.87 18.03 32.73
N ASP A 1059 17.93 18.82 32.87
CA ASP A 1059 19.06 18.49 33.74
C ASP A 1059 19.06 19.38 34.98
N THR A 1060 18.56 18.85 36.09
CA THR A 1060 18.53 19.53 37.39
C THR A 1060 19.81 19.33 38.21
N LYS A 1061 20.80 18.57 37.70
CA LYS A 1061 22.06 18.29 38.42
C LYS A 1061 23.19 19.19 37.93
N ASP A 1062 23.45 19.20 36.63
CA ASP A 1062 24.55 19.99 36.06
C ASP A 1062 24.10 21.30 35.40
N PHE A 1063 22.78 21.53 35.27
CA PHE A 1063 22.18 22.67 34.58
C PHE A 1063 22.73 22.89 33.16
N LYS A 1064 23.05 21.81 32.44
CA LYS A 1064 23.61 21.87 31.06
C LYS A 1064 22.72 22.64 30.09
N HIS A 1065 21.40 22.53 30.25
CA HIS A 1065 20.42 23.24 29.44
C HIS A 1065 20.49 24.78 29.62
N VAL A 1066 20.86 25.27 30.81
CA VAL A 1066 21.06 26.72 31.09
C VAL A 1066 22.35 27.21 30.45
N VAL A 1067 23.43 26.43 30.56
CA VAL A 1067 24.73 26.70 29.94
C VAL A 1067 24.59 26.78 28.42
N ALA A 1068 23.90 25.81 27.82
CA ALA A 1068 23.62 25.82 26.38
C ALA A 1068 22.86 27.10 25.96
N MET A 1069 21.88 27.56 26.76
CA MET A 1069 21.14 28.79 26.49
C MET A 1069 22.03 30.04 26.53
N ALA A 1070 22.93 30.14 27.53
CA ALA A 1070 23.87 31.25 27.63
C ALA A 1070 24.86 31.28 26.44
N ASP A 1071 25.40 30.12 26.06
CA ASP A 1071 26.26 29.98 24.88
C ASP A 1071 25.52 30.32 23.59
N TYR A 1072 24.25 29.91 23.47
CA TYR A 1072 23.41 30.25 22.34
C TYR A 1072 23.16 31.76 22.25
N ALA A 1073 22.84 32.42 23.36
CA ALA A 1073 22.63 33.86 23.44
C ALA A 1073 23.87 34.67 23.00
N LEU A 1074 25.06 34.24 23.43
CA LEU A 1074 26.33 34.82 22.97
C LEU A 1074 26.54 34.59 21.47
N ARG A 1075 26.24 33.37 21.00
CA ARG A 1075 26.46 32.99 19.60
C ARG A 1075 25.56 33.75 18.63
N ILE A 1076 24.28 33.94 18.95
CA ILE A 1076 23.36 34.72 18.10
C ILE A 1076 23.73 36.21 18.09
N ARG A 1077 24.34 36.73 19.17
CA ARG A 1077 24.88 38.10 19.23
C ARG A 1077 26.05 38.27 18.28
N ASP A 1078 27.00 37.34 18.30
CA ASP A 1078 28.13 37.34 17.38
C ASP A 1078 27.66 37.16 15.93
N GLN A 1079 26.65 36.32 15.70
CA GLN A 1079 26.06 36.15 14.38
C GLN A 1079 25.41 37.45 13.86
N LEU A 1080 24.69 38.19 14.71
CA LEU A 1080 24.13 39.48 14.30
C LEU A 1080 25.22 40.51 13.98
N ALA A 1081 26.32 40.52 14.75
CA ALA A 1081 27.47 41.38 14.45
C ALA A 1081 28.09 41.04 13.08
N TYR A 1082 28.18 39.75 12.74
CA TYR A 1082 28.58 39.29 11.41
C TYR A 1082 27.62 39.76 10.31
N VAL A 1083 26.30 39.68 10.54
CA VAL A 1083 25.30 40.21 9.61
C VAL A 1083 25.47 41.72 9.40
N ASN A 1084 25.72 42.49 10.46
CA ASN A 1084 25.95 43.93 10.37
C ASN A 1084 27.16 44.27 9.49
N GLU A 1085 28.28 43.57 9.69
CA GLU A 1085 29.50 43.77 8.90
C GLU A 1085 29.26 43.55 7.40
N HIS A 1086 28.45 42.54 7.05
CA HIS A 1086 28.26 42.14 5.66
C HIS A 1086 27.04 42.78 4.98
N SER A 1087 26.07 43.30 5.75
CA SER A 1087 24.88 43.98 5.23
C SER A 1087 24.97 45.51 5.24
N PHE A 1088 26.04 46.10 5.79
CA PHE A 1088 26.18 47.55 6.02
C PHE A 1088 25.06 48.16 6.87
N ASN A 1089 24.41 47.33 7.69
CA ASN A 1089 23.45 47.76 8.70
C ASN A 1089 24.09 47.71 10.08
N ASN A 1090 23.40 48.29 11.07
CA ASN A 1090 23.83 48.29 12.45
C ASN A 1090 22.69 47.84 13.36
N PHE A 1091 22.20 46.62 13.16
CA PHE A 1091 21.18 46.03 14.02
C PHE A 1091 21.75 45.79 15.41
N ARG A 1092 21.03 46.30 16.41
CA ARG A 1092 21.40 46.20 17.83
C ARG A 1092 20.44 45.20 18.45
N MET A 1093 20.96 44.26 19.23
CA MET A 1093 20.14 43.24 19.89
C MET A 1093 20.23 43.39 21.39
N ARG A 1094 19.13 43.10 22.08
CA ARG A 1094 19.11 42.91 23.52
C ARG A 1094 18.53 41.53 23.82
N VAL A 1095 18.99 40.92 24.90
CA VAL A 1095 18.58 39.57 25.29
C VAL A 1095 18.23 39.54 26.76
N GLY A 1096 17.09 38.95 27.10
CA GLY A 1096 16.67 38.67 28.48
C GLY A 1096 16.61 37.18 28.76
N ILE A 1097 17.26 36.72 29.84
CA ILE A 1097 17.28 35.31 30.25
C ILE A 1097 16.78 35.18 31.69
N ASN A 1098 15.90 34.21 31.93
CA ASN A 1098 15.43 33.84 33.27
C ASN A 1098 15.25 32.31 33.37
N ILE A 1099 15.30 31.78 34.60
CA ILE A 1099 14.99 30.38 34.90
C ILE A 1099 13.83 30.30 35.89
N GLY A 1100 12.93 29.32 35.69
CA GLY A 1100 11.87 29.05 36.65
C GLY A 1100 10.85 28.02 36.16
N PRO A 1101 9.79 27.77 36.95
CA PRO A 1101 8.74 26.84 36.58
C PRO A 1101 7.82 27.42 35.50
N VAL A 1102 7.38 26.56 34.57
CA VAL A 1102 6.43 26.88 33.50
C VAL A 1102 5.45 25.74 33.27
N VAL A 1103 4.31 26.08 32.69
CA VAL A 1103 3.33 25.14 32.14
C VAL A 1103 3.54 25.10 30.63
N ALA A 1104 3.79 23.91 30.07
CA ALA A 1104 3.82 23.67 28.64
C ALA A 1104 2.51 22.98 28.22
N GLY A 1105 1.97 23.35 27.06
CA GLY A 1105 0.72 22.75 26.60
C GLY A 1105 0.42 23.05 25.14
N VAL A 1106 -0.54 22.30 24.59
CA VAL A 1106 -1.08 22.56 23.26
C VAL A 1106 -2.50 23.08 23.37
N ILE A 1107 -2.75 24.23 22.76
CA ILE A 1107 -4.06 24.87 22.73
C ILE A 1107 -4.65 24.79 21.32
N GLY A 1108 -5.97 24.52 21.27
CA GLY A 1108 -6.76 24.64 20.05
C GLY A 1108 -7.00 23.28 19.38
N ALA A 1109 -8.26 22.83 19.39
CA ALA A 1109 -8.65 21.56 18.75
C ALA A 1109 -8.51 21.60 17.22
N ARG A 1110 -8.78 22.76 16.60
CA ARG A 1110 -8.76 22.92 15.14
C ARG A 1110 -7.47 23.45 14.58
N LYS A 1111 -6.68 24.23 15.33
CA LYS A 1111 -5.31 24.57 14.96
C LYS A 1111 -4.44 24.48 16.22
N PRO A 1112 -3.74 23.35 16.44
CA PRO A 1112 -2.95 23.15 17.63
C PRO A 1112 -1.74 24.08 17.62
N GLN A 1113 -1.55 24.84 18.70
CA GLN A 1113 -0.38 25.67 18.93
C GLN A 1113 0.28 25.25 20.24
N TYR A 1114 1.56 24.86 20.16
CA TYR A 1114 2.38 24.61 21.34
C TYR A 1114 2.91 25.94 21.89
N ASP A 1115 2.76 26.15 23.20
CA ASP A 1115 3.24 27.35 23.87
C ASP A 1115 3.56 27.05 25.35
N ILE A 1116 4.19 28.02 26.01
CA ILE A 1116 4.55 27.94 27.42
C ILE A 1116 4.04 29.16 28.20
N TRP A 1117 3.51 28.91 29.40
CA TRP A 1117 2.96 29.94 30.29
C TRP A 1117 3.60 29.89 31.68
N GLY A 1118 3.59 31.03 32.36
CA GLY A 1118 3.99 31.13 33.76
C GLY A 1118 4.78 32.39 34.07
N ASN A 1119 4.93 32.67 35.35
CA ASN A 1119 5.65 33.83 35.87
C ASN A 1119 7.09 33.92 35.33
N ALA A 1120 7.76 32.79 35.15
CA ALA A 1120 9.13 32.74 34.63
C ALA A 1120 9.25 33.31 33.20
N VAL A 1121 8.26 33.07 32.33
CA VAL A 1121 8.19 33.60 30.96
C VAL A 1121 8.02 35.12 31.00
N ASN A 1122 7.14 35.61 31.87
CA ASN A 1122 6.90 37.03 32.05
C ASN A 1122 8.15 37.76 32.55
N VAL A 1123 8.85 37.21 33.54
CA VAL A 1123 10.11 37.79 34.03
C VAL A 1123 11.16 37.84 32.91
N ALA A 1124 11.32 36.77 32.11
CA ALA A 1124 12.24 36.75 30.97
C ALA A 1124 11.91 37.84 29.93
N SER A 1125 10.63 37.98 29.57
CA SER A 1125 10.15 39.03 28.67
C SER A 1125 10.43 40.43 29.23
N ARG A 1126 10.32 40.62 30.55
CA ARG A 1126 10.68 41.90 31.20
C ARG A 1126 12.18 42.16 31.20
N MET A 1127 13.01 41.12 31.35
CA MET A 1127 14.47 41.25 31.22
C MET A 1127 14.87 41.72 29.81
N ASP A 1128 14.16 41.27 28.77
CA ASP A 1128 14.36 41.82 27.42
C ASP A 1128 13.86 43.28 27.32
N SER A 1129 12.59 43.55 27.67
CA SER A 1129 12.00 44.88 27.46
C SER A 1129 12.73 46.01 28.22
N THR A 1130 13.28 45.71 29.39
CA THR A 1130 14.09 46.65 30.20
C THR A 1130 15.60 46.53 29.92
N GLY A 1131 15.98 45.65 29.00
CA GLY A 1131 17.35 45.38 28.57
C GLY A 1131 18.04 46.57 27.91
N ILE A 1132 19.35 46.68 28.14
CA ILE A 1132 20.22 47.63 27.43
C ILE A 1132 20.64 47.00 26.10
N LEU A 1133 20.77 47.81 25.05
CA LEU A 1133 21.24 47.38 23.74
C LEU A 1133 22.63 46.71 23.82
N ASP A 1134 22.82 45.66 23.04
CA ASP A 1134 23.98 44.74 22.95
C ASP A 1134 24.33 43.97 24.23
N CYS A 1135 23.52 44.10 25.27
CA CYS A 1135 23.72 43.42 26.54
C CYS A 1135 22.78 42.22 26.66
N ILE A 1136 23.29 41.15 27.29
CA ILE A 1136 22.49 40.00 27.69
C ILE A 1136 22.19 40.17 29.18
N GLN A 1137 20.93 40.44 29.51
CA GLN A 1137 20.47 40.64 30.87
C GLN A 1137 19.95 39.33 31.45
N VAL A 1138 20.37 39.02 32.68
CA VAL A 1138 19.99 37.81 33.39
C VAL A 1138 19.50 38.14 34.81
N THR A 1139 18.66 37.26 35.36
CA THR A 1139 18.21 37.33 36.75
C THR A 1139 19.27 36.81 37.73
N GLN A 1140 19.06 37.05 39.03
CA GLN A 1140 19.93 36.57 40.10
C GLN A 1140 20.10 35.05 40.05
N GLU A 1141 19.00 34.31 39.84
CA GLU A 1141 19.00 32.85 39.84
C GLU A 1141 19.86 32.28 38.70
N VAL A 1142 19.79 32.89 37.52
CA VAL A 1142 20.64 32.52 36.37
C VAL A 1142 22.10 32.87 36.65
N LYS A 1143 22.36 34.03 37.26
CA LYS A 1143 23.72 34.45 37.62
C LYS A 1143 24.38 33.47 38.58
N ASP A 1144 23.66 32.95 39.57
CA ASP A 1144 24.24 32.00 40.55
C ASP A 1144 24.64 30.68 39.87
N ILE A 1145 23.82 30.17 38.95
CA ILE A 1145 24.14 28.98 38.16
C ILE A 1145 25.33 29.24 37.23
N LEU A 1146 25.35 30.37 36.52
CA LEU A 1146 26.40 30.66 35.54
C LEU A 1146 27.73 31.03 36.19
N SER A 1147 27.73 31.65 37.37
CA SER A 1147 28.98 31.97 38.08
C SER A 1147 29.75 30.71 38.46
N ASP A 1148 29.05 29.66 38.89
CA ASP A 1148 29.65 28.36 39.23
C ASP A 1148 30.23 27.64 38.01
N LYS A 1149 29.75 28.00 36.81
CA LYS A 1149 30.26 27.47 35.54
C LYS A 1149 31.39 28.33 34.95
N GLY A 1150 31.76 29.46 35.55
CA GLY A 1150 32.90 30.28 35.10
C GLY A 1150 32.57 31.33 34.03
N TYR A 1151 31.32 31.80 33.97
CA TYR A 1151 30.96 32.96 33.14
C TYR A 1151 31.26 34.28 33.89
N SER A 1152 31.64 35.33 33.14
CA SER A 1152 31.75 36.68 33.69
C SER A 1152 30.38 37.35 33.70
N LEU A 1153 29.94 37.78 34.88
CA LEU A 1153 28.70 38.53 35.04
C LEU A 1153 28.94 39.82 35.83
N THR A 1154 28.42 40.94 35.32
CA THR A 1154 28.48 42.25 35.99
C THR A 1154 27.13 42.61 36.59
N CYS A 1155 27.12 43.17 37.80
CA CYS A 1155 25.89 43.61 38.45
C CYS A 1155 25.37 44.89 37.78
N ARG A 1156 24.16 44.84 37.20
CA ARG A 1156 23.48 46.00 36.62
C ARG A 1156 22.93 46.93 37.71
N GLY A 1157 22.43 46.34 38.80
CA GLY A 1157 21.73 47.04 39.87
C GLY A 1157 20.25 46.69 39.91
N THR A 1158 19.48 47.52 40.63
CA THR A 1158 18.06 47.26 40.90
C THR A 1158 17.18 47.89 39.84
N ILE A 1159 16.31 47.10 39.21
CA ILE A 1159 15.32 47.54 38.23
C ILE A 1159 13.90 47.28 38.73
N GLN A 1160 12.95 48.11 38.31
CA GLN A 1160 11.54 47.90 38.61
C GLN A 1160 10.93 46.96 37.58
N VAL A 1161 10.44 45.81 38.04
CA VAL A 1161 9.80 44.79 37.22
C VAL A 1161 8.31 44.76 37.56
N LYS A 1162 7.46 45.04 36.57
CA LYS A 1162 5.99 45.02 36.71
C LYS A 1162 5.55 43.65 37.26
N GLY A 1163 4.86 43.66 38.40
CA GLY A 1163 4.35 42.45 39.08
C GLY A 1163 5.32 41.79 40.08
N LYS A 1164 6.61 42.15 40.10
CA LYS A 1164 7.61 41.65 41.08
C LYS A 1164 8.17 42.75 41.99
N GLY A 1165 8.03 44.02 41.60
CA GLY A 1165 8.63 45.14 42.32
C GLY A 1165 10.10 45.32 41.96
N SER A 1166 10.93 45.69 42.93
CA SER A 1166 12.35 45.94 42.74
C SER A 1166 13.14 44.61 42.66
N MET A 1167 13.90 44.39 41.59
CA MET A 1167 14.71 43.18 41.38
C MET A 1167 16.15 43.53 40.98
N ILE A 1168 17.14 42.84 41.55
CA ILE A 1168 18.55 42.97 41.16
C ILE A 1168 18.80 42.12 39.91
N THR A 1169 19.52 42.70 38.95
CA THR A 1169 19.82 42.03 37.67
C THR A 1169 21.29 42.15 37.29
N TYR A 1170 21.72 41.29 36.38
CA TYR A 1170 23.12 41.16 35.97
C TYR A 1170 23.23 41.16 34.44
N PHE A 1171 24.40 41.52 33.93
CA PHE A 1171 24.76 41.33 32.53
C PHE A 1171 25.72 40.15 32.39
N LEU A 1172 25.51 39.35 31.34
CA LEU A 1172 26.45 38.33 30.90
C LEU A 1172 27.43 38.98 29.92
N ASP A 1173 28.69 39.16 30.34
CA ASP A 1173 29.65 39.97 29.59
C ASP A 1173 30.24 39.22 28.40
N GLY A 1174 30.53 37.92 28.57
CA GLY A 1174 31.31 37.17 27.60
C GLY A 1174 31.28 35.65 27.80
N PRO A 1175 32.00 34.93 26.92
CA PRO A 1175 32.09 33.48 26.96
C PRO A 1175 32.78 33.00 28.23
N ARG A 1176 32.58 31.72 28.54
CA ARG A 1176 33.13 31.03 29.70
C ARG A 1176 34.67 31.03 29.69
N ASP A 1177 35.29 31.41 30.81
CA ASP A 1177 36.73 31.27 31.05
C ASP A 1177 37.06 29.81 31.42
N THR A 1178 37.48 29.00 30.46
CA THR A 1178 37.87 27.60 30.72
C THR A 1178 39.11 27.49 31.63
N ASN A 1179 39.98 28.50 31.64
CA ASN A 1179 41.23 28.50 32.41
C ASN A 1179 41.02 28.65 33.93
N LYS A 1180 39.91 29.27 34.39
CA LYS A 1180 39.59 29.37 35.83
C LYS A 1180 39.13 28.04 36.43
N MET A 1181 38.59 27.14 35.61
CA MET A 1181 38.10 25.85 36.07
C MET A 1181 39.22 24.85 36.36
N GLU A 1182 40.31 24.89 35.58
CA GLU A 1182 41.52 24.11 35.86
C GLU A 1182 42.15 24.52 37.20
N THR A 1183 42.12 25.81 37.54
CA THR A 1183 42.63 26.29 38.83
C THR A 1183 41.76 25.90 40.02
N ILE A 1184 40.44 25.78 39.85
CA ILE A 1184 39.52 25.32 40.91
C ILE A 1184 39.62 23.79 41.10
N GLN A 1185 39.72 23.02 40.01
CA GLN A 1185 39.97 21.57 40.11
C GLN A 1185 41.35 21.26 40.66
N GLU A 1186 42.40 22.00 40.29
CA GLU A 1186 43.71 21.86 40.93
C GLU A 1186 43.65 22.22 42.41
N ASN A 1187 43.00 23.33 42.80
CA ASN A 1187 42.89 23.72 44.20
C ASN A 1187 42.04 22.75 45.04
N ASP A 1188 41.00 22.14 44.50
CA ASP A 1188 40.24 21.09 45.19
C ASP A 1188 41.02 19.77 45.31
N ILE A 1189 41.88 19.45 44.32
CA ILE A 1189 42.81 18.31 44.39
C ILE A 1189 43.94 18.56 45.41
N TYR A 1190 44.44 19.79 45.53
CA TYR A 1190 45.43 20.17 46.55
C TYR A 1190 44.82 20.37 47.95
N ALA A 1191 43.53 20.75 48.07
CA ALA A 1191 42.83 20.85 49.35
C ALA A 1191 42.43 19.48 49.90
N ASN A 1192 42.08 18.50 49.05
CA ASN A 1192 41.77 17.14 49.49
C ASN A 1192 43.01 16.27 49.78
N SER A 1193 44.19 16.62 49.28
CA SER A 1193 45.41 15.86 49.60
C SER A 1193 45.95 16.20 51.01
N ASN A 1194 45.73 17.42 51.51
CA ASN A 1194 46.24 17.86 52.82
C ASN A 1194 45.34 17.49 54.03
N ASN A 1195 44.10 17.04 53.82
CA ASN A 1195 43.21 16.62 54.91
C ASN A 1195 43.21 15.11 55.19
N SER A 1196 44.07 14.32 54.53
CA SER A 1196 44.08 12.85 54.67
C SER A 1196 45.24 12.26 55.48
N ILE A 1197 46.16 13.09 56.02
CA ILE A 1197 47.38 12.60 56.69
C ILE A 1197 47.39 12.78 58.22
N ASP A 1198 46.52 13.61 58.82
CA ASP A 1198 46.62 13.95 60.25
C ASP A 1198 45.57 13.37 61.23
N GLN A 1199 44.83 12.33 60.84
CA GLN A 1199 43.96 11.58 61.79
C GLN A 1199 44.12 10.07 61.67
N LYS A 1200 45.27 9.55 62.08
CA LYS A 1200 45.42 8.12 62.40
C LYS A 1200 46.39 7.87 63.56
N ILE A 1201 46.16 8.54 64.69
CA ILE A 1201 46.70 8.12 65.99
C ILE A 1201 45.62 8.35 67.06
N THR A 1202 44.84 7.30 67.39
CA THR A 1202 44.69 6.78 68.77
C THR A 1202 43.54 5.76 68.86
N SER A 1203 43.95 4.50 69.10
CA SER A 1203 43.36 3.55 70.08
C SER A 1203 41.96 2.99 69.75
N LYS A 1204 41.69 1.68 69.82
CA LYS A 1204 42.16 0.69 70.81
C LYS A 1204 41.93 -0.74 70.30
N ASN A 1205 42.87 -1.60 70.68
CA ASN A 1205 42.91 -3.05 70.52
C ASN A 1205 41.63 -3.80 70.93
N GLY A 1206 41.38 -4.94 70.29
CA GLY A 1206 40.56 -6.02 70.87
C GLY A 1206 40.18 -7.17 69.94
N LEU A 1207 41.05 -8.20 69.89
CA LEU A 1207 40.74 -9.65 69.85
C LEU A 1207 40.02 -10.30 68.63
N THR A 1208 40.75 -11.26 68.02
CA THR A 1208 40.39 -12.66 67.61
C THR A 1208 39.02 -12.89 66.94
N TYR A 1209 38.91 -13.47 65.74
CA TYR A 1209 39.54 -14.65 65.14
C TYR A 1209 39.74 -14.47 63.63
#